data_AF-A0A845TZP0-F1
#
_entry.id   AF-A0A845TZP0-F1
#
_cell.length_a   1.000
_cell.length_b   1.000
_cell.length_c   1.000
_cell.angle_alpha   90.00
_cell.angle_beta   90.00
_cell.angle_gamma   90.00
#
_symmetry.space_group_name_H-M   'P 1'
#
loop_
_entity.id
_entity.type
_entity.pdbx_description
1 polymer ?
#
loop_
_entity_poly.entity_id
_entity_poly.type
_entity_poly.pdbx_seq_one_letter_code
_entity_poly.pdbx_strand_id
1 'polypeptide(L)'
;MEPQALFNPFPGLRPFEAEEDHLFFGREKEIDELLRRLRSCRFVSVIGTSGSGKSSLVRSGLIPALYSGFMVKAGSSWRVARLRPGEDPIGHLAESLSPADVLGTNQELASTNRVLLEATLRRSSRGLVDAVRQARISPHDNVLIVVDQFEELFRFRRSRQIANSRDEAVAFVKLLLEATAQEALPIYVVLTMRSDFIGDCMEFPRLPEAVNKGQHLVPRMTRDELRSVITGPVAVGGGEIAPRLVLRLLNDLGDDQDQLPVLQHALMRTWDHWEQHRQPGEPIDVADYEAVGTLRQALSRHAEEAYQETGSDRGRLIAEKMFKALTDTFSDQRGVRRPSTVQELTAVCEVPQKEVIQVIEIFRRQGRSFLMPPPVIPLDARSIIDLSHESLMRCWTRLMAWAEEEKISAGYYMRLSQAAAWFGEGTAGLWRTPELDPALGWKRKNQPTAAWAQRYDAHFDRAMQFLDRSEKVRDGFIALREKERKKKLREYQWAAGILAILLVAALFLAQIARKEKARAEQNLQLAQAAVNEMLSSAGREQARVAADVPEMEEFRKELLQKAKAFYTNFTKQKPDSEQLAIEMGWAYFRLGDIHRLLSENSDAASEYREAITQFQALTAKYPGKPEYRQALANSYNWLGETLRADGATSSAAEEAYNRALQLQQALPRDGAGNVPVYQRELARTHYNRGILLYQTKRVEQSEADFREAIHLLEPLAGSGVNFGPAQELARADNNLGTLLRSENRLADARVFYEQALGIGERLTKEKPDNREYKFELATYYDDLALLLLDQGDLELARKRNRQAIGLIDELTSPAPSLSVELVKAHNLGAQILESPGAAQSNAAAAKAESQRSLDILTQLKKVRKSSRPEVALLFRDLGYNFLDLARISLASGSYADAQSALDNLSRLLPEIPDPERRNLAKAADGIEQKLRDKLGKRK
;
A
#
# COMPACT_ATOMS: atom_id res chain seq x y z
N MET A 1 -56.83 -19.88 -11.91
CA MET A 1 -55.88 -19.19 -11.02
C MET A 1 -55.60 -17.86 -11.67
N GLU A 2 -55.85 -16.75 -10.98
CA GLU A 2 -55.40 -15.45 -11.47
C GLU A 2 -53.88 -15.50 -11.69
N PRO A 3 -53.35 -14.90 -12.77
CA PRO A 3 -51.91 -14.87 -12.98
C PRO A 3 -51.28 -14.17 -11.78
N GLN A 4 -50.39 -14.86 -11.05
CA GLN A 4 -49.61 -14.25 -9.98
C GLN A 4 -48.88 -13.05 -10.56
N ALA A 5 -49.13 -11.87 -9.99
CA ALA A 5 -48.44 -10.65 -10.39
C ALA A 5 -46.94 -10.85 -10.15
N LEU A 6 -46.13 -10.54 -11.17
CA LEU A 6 -44.68 -10.54 -11.04
C LEU A 6 -44.27 -9.51 -10.00
N PHE A 7 -43.30 -9.88 -9.18
CA PHE A 7 -42.66 -8.95 -8.25
C PHE A 7 -41.18 -9.28 -8.14
N ASN A 8 -40.35 -8.26 -8.00
CA ASN A 8 -38.91 -8.44 -7.80
C ASN A 8 -38.64 -9.06 -6.42
N PRO A 9 -38.11 -10.29 -6.33
CA PRO A 9 -37.93 -10.99 -5.07
C PRO A 9 -36.62 -10.59 -4.36
N PHE A 10 -35.77 -9.77 -4.98
CA PHE A 10 -34.45 -9.43 -4.46
C PHE A 10 -34.44 -8.04 -3.82
N PRO A 11 -34.12 -7.92 -2.51
CA PRO A 11 -34.26 -6.65 -1.81
C PRO A 11 -33.08 -5.67 -1.96
N GLY A 12 -32.09 -5.97 -2.80
CA GLY A 12 -30.93 -5.12 -3.03
C GLY A 12 -29.80 -5.36 -2.02
N LEU A 13 -29.33 -4.31 -1.32
CA LEU A 13 -28.26 -4.46 -0.31
C LEU A 13 -28.76 -4.69 1.12
N ARG A 14 -30.06 -4.48 1.39
CA ARG A 14 -30.59 -4.72 2.73
C ARG A 14 -30.68 -6.22 3.02
N PRO A 15 -30.55 -6.65 4.28
CA PRO A 15 -30.91 -8.01 4.68
C PRO A 15 -32.36 -8.34 4.32
N PHE A 16 -32.65 -9.63 4.16
CA PHE A 16 -34.03 -10.10 4.15
C PHE A 16 -34.64 -9.89 5.54
N GLU A 17 -35.94 -9.58 5.57
CA GLU A 17 -36.74 -9.42 6.79
C GLU A 17 -37.53 -10.70 7.12
N ALA A 18 -38.13 -10.75 8.31
CA ALA A 18 -38.78 -11.97 8.82
C ALA A 18 -39.98 -12.40 7.98
N GLU A 19 -40.67 -11.46 7.34
CA GLU A 19 -41.83 -11.69 6.48
C GLU A 19 -41.42 -12.16 5.07
N GLU A 20 -40.12 -12.16 4.77
CA GLU A 20 -39.53 -12.55 3.49
C GLU A 20 -38.88 -13.95 3.55
N ASP A 21 -39.28 -14.78 4.52
CA ASP A 21 -38.79 -16.15 4.72
C ASP A 21 -39.01 -17.03 3.48
N HIS A 22 -40.15 -16.87 2.81
CA HIS A 22 -40.50 -17.53 1.56
C HIS A 22 -39.57 -17.15 0.38
N LEU A 23 -38.74 -16.11 0.51
CA LEU A 23 -37.73 -15.70 -0.46
C LEU A 23 -36.31 -16.12 -0.04
N PHE A 24 -36.14 -16.75 1.12
CA PHE A 24 -34.84 -17.07 1.71
C PHE A 24 -34.52 -18.57 1.56
N PHE A 25 -33.62 -18.91 0.64
CA PHE A 25 -33.28 -20.29 0.27
C PHE A 25 -31.82 -20.65 0.55
N GLY A 26 -31.52 -21.96 0.64
CA GLY A 26 -30.16 -22.50 0.64
C GLY A 26 -29.44 -22.39 1.98
N ARG A 27 -30.19 -22.20 3.08
CA ARG A 27 -29.68 -22.09 4.46
C ARG A 27 -30.42 -22.97 5.45
N GLU A 28 -31.17 -23.96 4.97
CA GLU A 28 -32.06 -24.80 5.78
C GLU A 28 -31.26 -25.55 6.86
N LYS A 29 -30.08 -26.08 6.52
CA LYS A 29 -29.19 -26.78 7.46
C LYS A 29 -28.66 -25.88 8.56
N GLU A 30 -28.29 -24.63 8.22
CA GLU A 30 -27.80 -23.67 9.20
C GLU A 30 -28.91 -23.23 10.16
N ILE A 31 -30.13 -23.04 9.66
CA ILE A 31 -31.30 -22.73 10.50
C ILE A 31 -31.51 -23.85 11.53
N ASP A 32 -31.48 -25.11 11.12
CA ASP A 32 -31.62 -26.27 12.01
C ASP A 32 -30.51 -26.35 13.08
N GLU A 33 -29.26 -26.04 12.70
CA GLU A 33 -28.13 -26.00 13.63
C GLU A 33 -28.28 -24.86 14.65
N LEU A 34 -28.72 -23.68 14.21
CA LEU A 34 -28.97 -22.54 15.10
C LEU A 34 -30.08 -22.86 16.12
N LEU A 35 -31.19 -23.48 15.68
CA LEU A 35 -32.27 -23.91 16.57
C LEU A 35 -31.77 -24.92 17.62
N ARG A 36 -30.95 -25.90 17.22
CA ARG A 36 -30.36 -26.89 18.14
C ARG A 36 -29.42 -26.25 19.17
N ARG A 37 -28.60 -25.28 18.77
CA ARG A 37 -27.70 -24.55 19.68
C ARG A 37 -28.47 -23.62 20.61
N LEU A 38 -29.48 -22.91 20.09
CA LEU A 38 -30.29 -21.99 20.89
C LEU A 38 -31.05 -22.76 21.98
N ARG A 39 -31.57 -23.93 21.65
CA ARG A 39 -32.22 -24.84 22.60
C ARG A 39 -31.30 -25.31 23.72
N SER A 40 -30.03 -25.58 23.44
CA SER A 40 -29.09 -26.18 24.39
C SER A 40 -28.38 -25.15 25.28
N CYS A 41 -28.12 -23.95 24.75
CA CYS A 41 -27.26 -22.98 25.41
C CYS A 41 -27.97 -21.69 25.85
N ARG A 42 -29.17 -21.38 25.32
CA ARG A 42 -29.88 -20.09 25.44
C ARG A 42 -29.11 -18.85 24.94
N PHE A 43 -27.82 -18.99 24.67
CA PHE A 43 -26.93 -17.99 24.12
C PHE A 43 -26.26 -18.57 22.87
N VAL A 44 -26.42 -17.91 21.72
CA VAL A 44 -25.82 -18.33 20.44
C VAL A 44 -25.11 -17.14 19.81
N SER A 45 -23.88 -17.35 19.37
CA SER A 45 -23.13 -16.37 18.59
C SER A 45 -22.98 -16.84 17.15
N VAL A 46 -23.63 -16.15 16.22
CA VAL A 46 -23.57 -16.37 14.78
C VAL A 46 -22.40 -15.58 14.20
N ILE A 47 -21.34 -16.29 13.81
CA ILE A 47 -20.05 -15.71 13.45
C ILE A 47 -19.72 -16.02 12.00
N GLY A 48 -19.14 -15.07 11.27
CA GLY A 48 -18.73 -15.28 9.88
C GLY A 48 -18.23 -14.00 9.22
N THR A 49 -17.64 -14.12 8.03
CA THR A 49 -17.09 -12.98 7.28
C THR A 49 -18.14 -11.93 6.89
N SER A 50 -17.71 -10.72 6.51
CA SER A 50 -18.62 -9.61 6.17
C SER A 50 -19.35 -9.89 4.86
N GLY A 51 -20.68 -9.99 4.90
CA GLY A 51 -21.49 -10.36 3.73
C GLY A 51 -21.85 -11.85 3.62
N SER A 52 -21.44 -12.70 4.56
CA SER A 52 -21.84 -14.13 4.61
C SER A 52 -23.34 -14.41 4.84
N GLY A 53 -24.16 -13.37 5.02
CA GLY A 53 -25.62 -13.48 5.21
C GLY A 53 -26.08 -13.66 6.66
N LYS A 54 -25.23 -13.38 7.67
CA LYS A 54 -25.56 -13.56 9.10
C LYS A 54 -26.89 -12.91 9.52
N SER A 55 -27.09 -11.65 9.17
CA SER A 55 -28.30 -10.92 9.55
C SER A 55 -29.54 -11.52 8.88
N SER A 56 -29.49 -11.87 7.59
CA SER A 56 -30.60 -12.56 6.89
C SER A 56 -30.86 -13.97 7.46
N LEU A 57 -29.81 -14.72 7.81
CA LEU A 57 -29.92 -16.05 8.42
C LEU A 57 -30.68 -15.99 9.75
N VAL A 58 -30.43 -14.96 10.57
CA VAL A 58 -31.17 -14.77 11.82
C VAL A 58 -32.57 -14.22 11.56
N ARG A 59 -32.70 -13.20 10.70
CA ARG A 59 -33.96 -12.47 10.48
C ARG A 59 -35.01 -13.27 9.71
N SER A 60 -34.63 -13.89 8.61
CA SER A 60 -35.53 -14.59 7.68
C SER A 60 -35.43 -16.11 7.80
N GLY A 61 -34.42 -16.62 8.49
CA GLY A 61 -34.27 -18.04 8.78
C GLY A 61 -34.72 -18.40 10.20
N LEU A 62 -33.92 -17.99 11.19
CA LEU A 62 -34.11 -18.40 12.59
C LEU A 62 -35.43 -17.87 13.19
N ILE A 63 -35.73 -16.58 13.06
CA ILE A 63 -36.93 -15.98 13.66
C ILE A 63 -38.23 -16.61 13.12
N PRO A 64 -38.44 -16.73 11.79
CA PRO A 64 -39.61 -17.41 11.24
C PRO A 64 -39.71 -18.86 11.70
N ALA A 65 -38.59 -19.60 11.73
CA ALA A 65 -38.58 -20.98 12.19
C ALA A 65 -38.97 -21.12 13.69
N LEU A 66 -38.66 -20.14 14.52
CA LEU A 66 -39.12 -20.08 15.91
C LEU A 66 -40.64 -19.86 15.98
N TYR A 67 -41.19 -18.93 15.19
CA TYR A 67 -42.64 -18.71 15.10
C TYR A 67 -43.41 -19.92 14.56
N SER A 68 -42.83 -20.68 13.64
CA SER A 68 -43.41 -21.94 13.14
C SER A 68 -43.35 -23.10 14.15
N GLY A 69 -42.72 -22.91 15.32
CA GLY A 69 -42.69 -23.91 16.39
C GLY A 69 -41.70 -25.06 16.18
N PHE A 70 -40.69 -24.89 15.30
CA PHE A 70 -39.66 -25.92 15.08
C PHE A 70 -38.85 -26.24 16.35
N MET A 71 -38.86 -25.36 17.36
CA MET A 71 -38.31 -25.66 18.69
C MET A 71 -39.36 -26.28 19.63
N VAL A 72 -39.63 -27.58 19.44
CA VAL A 72 -40.70 -28.38 20.07
C VAL A 72 -40.85 -28.20 21.60
N LYS A 73 -39.77 -27.98 22.35
CA LYS A 73 -39.84 -27.81 23.83
C LYS A 73 -40.20 -26.39 24.29
N ALA A 74 -40.05 -25.38 23.45
CA ALA A 74 -40.28 -23.98 23.80
C ALA A 74 -41.63 -23.45 23.29
N GLY A 75 -42.21 -24.08 22.25
CA GLY A 75 -43.44 -23.62 21.61
C GLY A 75 -43.21 -22.53 20.56
N SER A 76 -44.30 -21.95 20.05
CA SER A 76 -44.31 -20.94 18.98
C SER A 76 -44.53 -19.50 19.48
N SER A 77 -44.77 -19.29 20.79
CA SER A 77 -44.95 -17.95 21.35
C SER A 77 -43.59 -17.31 21.62
N TRP A 78 -43.19 -16.40 20.73
CA TRP A 78 -41.90 -15.70 20.79
C TRP A 78 -42.14 -14.19 20.80
N ARG A 79 -41.38 -13.51 21.65
CA ARG A 79 -41.29 -12.06 21.73
C ARG A 79 -39.86 -11.65 21.38
N VAL A 80 -39.68 -11.01 20.23
CA VAL A 80 -38.34 -10.81 19.66
C VAL A 80 -37.93 -9.35 19.70
N ALA A 81 -36.96 -9.02 20.54
CA ALA A 81 -36.32 -7.72 20.58
C ALA A 81 -35.09 -7.72 19.66
N ARG A 82 -35.04 -6.82 18.68
CA ARG A 82 -33.91 -6.70 17.74
C ARG A 82 -33.23 -5.35 17.93
N LEU A 83 -31.91 -5.36 18.09
CA LEU A 83 -31.14 -4.14 18.22
C LEU A 83 -29.76 -4.23 17.55
N ARG A 84 -29.17 -3.06 17.33
CA ARG A 84 -27.73 -2.88 17.16
C ARG A 84 -27.20 -2.04 18.33
N PRO A 85 -26.02 -2.34 18.89
CA PRO A 85 -25.50 -1.59 20.03
C PRO A 85 -25.36 -0.09 19.76
N GLY A 86 -24.83 0.33 18.61
CA GLY A 86 -24.60 1.74 18.31
C GLY A 86 -23.82 2.50 19.39
N GLU A 87 -24.15 3.78 19.59
CA GLU A 87 -23.54 4.65 20.59
C GLU A 87 -24.27 4.68 21.95
N ASP A 88 -25.35 3.92 22.11
CA ASP A 88 -26.08 3.77 23.37
C ASP A 88 -26.62 2.35 23.51
N PRO A 89 -25.77 1.35 23.86
CA PRO A 89 -26.15 -0.05 23.85
C PRO A 89 -27.34 -0.37 24.79
N ILE A 90 -27.41 0.28 25.95
CA ILE A 90 -28.48 0.05 26.92
C ILE A 90 -29.76 0.78 26.51
N GLY A 91 -29.66 2.01 25.99
CA GLY A 91 -30.82 2.73 25.47
C GLY A 91 -31.44 2.05 24.25
N HIS A 92 -30.64 1.54 23.31
CA HIS A 92 -31.14 0.75 22.18
C HIS A 92 -31.76 -0.59 22.61
N LEU A 93 -31.25 -1.21 23.68
CA LEU A 93 -31.91 -2.38 24.27
C LEU A 93 -33.27 -2.00 24.85
N ALA A 94 -33.36 -0.92 25.63
CA ALA A 94 -34.63 -0.43 26.16
C ALA A 94 -35.63 -0.09 25.05
N GLU A 95 -35.16 0.58 23.99
CA GLU A 95 -35.97 0.91 22.81
C GLU A 95 -36.51 -0.35 22.13
N SER A 96 -35.67 -1.37 21.92
CA SER A 96 -36.09 -2.64 21.30
C SER A 96 -37.07 -3.46 22.16
N LEU A 97 -37.09 -3.24 23.48
CA LEU A 97 -38.00 -3.92 24.42
C LEU A 97 -39.32 -3.17 24.63
N SER A 98 -39.35 -1.88 24.29
CA SER A 98 -40.50 -0.99 24.52
C SER A 98 -41.78 -1.30 23.73
N PRO A 99 -41.75 -1.94 22.53
CA PRO A 99 -42.95 -2.31 21.80
C PRO A 99 -43.82 -3.30 22.58
N ALA A 100 -45.14 -3.23 22.37
CA ALA A 100 -46.12 -4.00 23.15
C ALA A 100 -46.12 -5.51 22.83
N ASP A 101 -45.70 -5.88 21.63
CA ASP A 101 -45.43 -7.25 21.19
C ASP A 101 -44.15 -7.83 21.81
N VAL A 102 -43.33 -6.99 22.47
CA VAL A 102 -42.11 -7.38 23.18
C VAL A 102 -42.32 -7.34 24.70
N LEU A 103 -41.98 -6.26 25.40
CA LEU A 103 -42.22 -6.13 26.85
C LEU A 103 -43.13 -4.96 27.22
N GLY A 104 -43.49 -4.11 26.25
CA GLY A 104 -44.36 -2.97 26.51
C GLY A 104 -45.81 -3.34 26.80
N THR A 105 -46.54 -2.35 27.30
CA THR A 105 -47.97 -2.47 27.54
C THR A 105 -48.74 -1.55 26.60
N ASN A 106 -49.88 -2.01 26.09
CA ASN A 106 -50.75 -1.22 25.20
C ASN A 106 -51.37 0.02 25.89
N GLN A 107 -51.23 0.15 27.22
CA GLN A 107 -51.86 1.21 28.02
C GLN A 107 -50.95 2.42 28.25
N GLU A 108 -49.63 2.30 28.05
CA GLU A 108 -48.67 3.37 28.31
C GLU A 108 -48.17 4.01 27.01
N LEU A 109 -47.87 5.31 27.05
CA LEU A 109 -47.14 5.99 25.96
C LEU A 109 -45.78 5.30 25.79
N ALA A 110 -45.45 4.88 24.55
CA ALA A 110 -44.22 4.15 24.23
C ALA A 110 -42.93 4.86 24.74
N SER A 111 -42.94 6.19 24.75
CA SER A 111 -41.84 7.01 25.30
C SER A 111 -41.66 6.86 26.81
N THR A 112 -42.74 6.68 27.57
CA THR A 112 -42.69 6.50 29.03
C THR A 112 -42.16 5.11 29.38
N ASN A 113 -42.62 4.10 28.64
CA ASN A 113 -42.17 2.72 28.82
C ASN A 113 -40.67 2.56 28.52
N ARG A 114 -40.16 3.18 27.44
CA ARG A 114 -38.71 3.21 27.14
C ARG A 114 -37.90 3.72 28.33
N VAL A 115 -38.29 4.86 28.92
CA VAL A 115 -37.56 5.47 30.04
C VAL A 115 -37.57 4.57 31.28
N LEU A 116 -38.71 3.94 31.58
CA LEU A 116 -38.83 3.01 32.70
C LEU A 116 -37.98 1.74 32.50
N LEU A 117 -38.00 1.17 31.30
CA LEU A 117 -37.18 0.02 30.92
C LEU A 117 -35.70 0.36 31.02
N GLU A 118 -35.27 1.49 30.48
CA GLU A 118 -33.88 1.93 30.55
C GLU A 118 -33.41 2.10 32.00
N ALA A 119 -34.22 2.75 32.85
CA ALA A 119 -33.93 2.89 34.27
C ALA A 119 -33.83 1.53 34.99
N THR A 120 -34.61 0.54 34.57
CA THR A 120 -34.58 -0.83 35.11
C THR A 120 -33.32 -1.57 34.67
N LEU A 121 -32.95 -1.46 33.38
CA LEU A 121 -31.75 -2.07 32.81
C LEU A 121 -30.47 -1.51 33.44
N ARG A 122 -30.39 -0.19 33.66
CA ARG A 122 -29.21 0.46 34.26
C ARG A 122 -29.06 0.22 35.77
N ARG A 123 -30.11 -0.26 36.46
CA ARG A 123 -30.13 -0.42 37.94
C ARG A 123 -29.25 -1.57 38.43
N SER A 124 -29.19 -2.68 37.71
CA SER A 124 -28.45 -3.88 38.14
C SER A 124 -28.04 -4.74 36.96
N SER A 125 -27.06 -5.64 37.15
CA SER A 125 -26.70 -6.63 36.13
C SER A 125 -27.81 -7.64 35.82
N ARG A 126 -28.87 -7.71 36.63
CA ARG A 126 -30.07 -8.52 36.40
C ARG A 126 -31.23 -7.70 35.81
N GLY A 127 -30.99 -6.45 35.43
CA GLY A 127 -32.03 -5.53 34.97
C GLY A 127 -32.88 -6.08 33.82
N LEU A 128 -32.31 -6.87 32.90
CA LEU A 128 -33.06 -7.52 31.82
C LEU A 128 -34.02 -8.61 32.35
N VAL A 129 -33.58 -9.40 33.34
CA VAL A 129 -34.41 -10.41 34.02
C VAL A 129 -35.55 -9.73 34.77
N ASP A 130 -35.24 -8.63 35.46
CA ASP A 130 -36.23 -7.86 36.22
C ASP A 130 -37.25 -7.20 35.30
N ALA A 131 -36.83 -6.65 34.14
CA ALA A 131 -37.73 -6.09 33.13
C ALA A 131 -38.71 -7.14 32.60
N VAL A 132 -38.22 -8.33 32.23
CA VAL A 132 -39.08 -9.44 31.76
C VAL A 132 -40.06 -9.89 32.85
N ARG A 133 -39.61 -9.95 34.11
CA ARG A 133 -40.46 -10.30 35.25
C ARG A 133 -41.55 -9.25 35.51
N GLN A 134 -41.21 -7.97 35.40
CA GLN A 134 -42.15 -6.86 35.62
C GLN A 134 -43.19 -6.76 34.51
N ALA A 135 -42.84 -7.10 33.27
CA ALA A 135 -43.76 -7.11 32.13
C ALA A 135 -44.89 -8.16 32.26
N ARG A 136 -44.77 -9.13 33.18
CA ARG A 136 -45.77 -10.19 33.44
C ARG A 136 -46.23 -10.90 32.15
N ILE A 137 -45.28 -11.19 31.26
CA ILE A 137 -45.53 -11.97 30.05
C ILE A 137 -46.06 -13.36 30.38
N SER A 138 -46.76 -13.99 29.44
CA SER A 138 -47.32 -15.33 29.65
C SER A 138 -46.20 -16.33 30.00
N PRO A 139 -46.43 -17.31 30.90
CA PRO A 139 -45.46 -18.36 31.20
C PRO A 139 -45.02 -19.18 29.98
N HIS A 140 -45.79 -19.12 28.89
CA HIS A 140 -45.51 -19.80 27.62
C HIS A 140 -44.76 -18.93 26.61
N ASP A 141 -44.57 -17.63 26.88
CA ASP A 141 -43.86 -16.71 26.00
C ASP A 141 -42.35 -16.83 26.19
N ASN A 142 -41.62 -17.01 25.09
CA ASN A 142 -40.16 -16.96 25.08
C ASN A 142 -39.69 -15.57 24.66
N VAL A 143 -38.67 -15.04 25.31
CA VAL A 143 -38.06 -13.75 24.94
C VAL A 143 -36.75 -14.00 24.21
N LEU A 144 -36.64 -13.52 22.98
CA LEU A 144 -35.41 -13.57 22.20
C LEU A 144 -34.85 -12.17 22.03
N ILE A 145 -33.60 -11.97 22.47
CA ILE A 145 -32.84 -10.76 22.21
C ILE A 145 -31.87 -11.04 21.07
N VAL A 146 -32.02 -10.32 19.96
CA VAL A 146 -31.13 -10.38 18.81
C VAL A 146 -30.26 -9.13 18.78
N VAL A 147 -28.96 -9.31 19.07
CA VAL A 147 -27.95 -8.25 18.96
C VAL A 147 -27.22 -8.41 17.63
N ASP A 148 -27.68 -7.68 16.62
CA ASP A 148 -27.06 -7.70 15.29
C ASP A 148 -25.84 -6.77 15.28
N GLN A 149 -24.77 -7.15 14.57
CA GLN A 149 -23.53 -6.39 14.47
C GLN A 149 -22.93 -6.04 15.84
N PHE A 150 -22.79 -7.07 16.69
CA PHE A 150 -22.25 -6.95 18.04
C PHE A 150 -20.86 -6.27 18.05
N GLU A 151 -20.13 -6.32 16.93
CA GLU A 151 -18.86 -5.62 16.79
C GLU A 151 -18.92 -4.09 16.99
N GLU A 152 -20.10 -3.47 16.86
CA GLU A 152 -20.30 -2.05 17.21
C GLU A 152 -20.00 -1.76 18.69
N LEU A 153 -20.22 -2.74 19.57
CA LEU A 153 -19.96 -2.58 21.00
C LEU A 153 -18.46 -2.39 21.30
N PHE A 154 -17.57 -3.07 20.55
CA PHE A 154 -16.12 -2.90 20.71
C PHE A 154 -15.69 -1.49 20.29
N ARG A 155 -16.33 -0.93 19.25
CA ARG A 155 -16.08 0.44 18.79
C ARG A 155 -16.57 1.45 19.83
N PHE A 156 -17.79 1.28 20.32
CA PHE A 156 -18.35 2.09 21.40
C PHE A 156 -17.43 2.13 22.62
N ARG A 157 -16.98 0.96 23.11
CA ARG A 157 -16.06 0.83 24.25
C ARG A 157 -14.73 1.57 24.07
N ARG A 158 -14.22 1.66 22.84
CA ARG A 158 -12.95 2.32 22.51
C ARG A 158 -13.10 3.83 22.31
N SER A 159 -14.33 4.33 22.14
CA SER A 159 -14.61 5.75 21.96
C SER A 159 -14.17 6.55 23.20
N ARG A 160 -13.31 7.54 22.97
CA ARG A 160 -12.86 8.51 24.00
C ARG A 160 -13.79 9.71 24.15
N GLN A 161 -14.74 9.87 23.22
CA GLN A 161 -15.65 11.02 23.19
C GLN A 161 -16.86 10.81 24.10
N ILE A 162 -17.27 9.55 24.29
CA ILE A 162 -18.42 9.18 25.10
C ILE A 162 -17.93 8.84 26.53
N ALA A 163 -18.35 9.65 27.50
CA ALA A 163 -18.06 9.39 28.91
C ALA A 163 -18.68 8.05 29.35
N ASN A 164 -17.98 7.28 30.17
CA ASN A 164 -18.42 5.98 30.71
C ASN A 164 -18.69 4.87 29.68
N SER A 165 -18.31 5.04 28.41
CA SER A 165 -18.52 4.05 27.34
C SER A 165 -18.02 2.64 27.70
N ARG A 166 -16.87 2.56 28.39
CA ARG A 166 -16.29 1.30 28.87
C ARG A 166 -17.18 0.57 29.87
N ASP A 167 -17.69 1.30 30.86
CA ASP A 167 -18.50 0.72 31.93
C ASP A 167 -19.88 0.32 31.42
N GLU A 168 -20.48 1.14 30.53
CA GLU A 168 -21.74 0.81 29.88
C GLU A 168 -21.64 -0.42 28.98
N ALA A 169 -20.56 -0.55 28.20
CA ALA A 169 -20.36 -1.73 27.38
C ALA A 169 -20.26 -3.01 28.23
N VAL A 170 -19.54 -2.95 29.36
CA VAL A 170 -19.43 -4.08 30.29
C VAL A 170 -20.78 -4.38 30.96
N ALA A 171 -21.54 -3.36 31.34
CA ALA A 171 -22.87 -3.52 31.92
C ALA A 171 -23.85 -4.18 30.92
N PHE A 172 -23.82 -3.76 29.66
CA PHE A 172 -24.61 -4.33 28.57
C PHE A 172 -24.34 -5.84 28.39
N VAL A 173 -23.07 -6.25 28.31
CA VAL A 173 -22.71 -7.69 28.21
C VAL A 173 -23.18 -8.47 29.44
N LYS A 174 -23.01 -7.91 30.65
CA LYS A 174 -23.48 -8.54 31.88
C LYS A 174 -24.99 -8.77 31.86
N LEU A 175 -25.79 -7.83 31.36
CA LEU A 175 -27.25 -7.99 31.25
C LEU A 175 -27.62 -9.22 30.40
N LEU A 176 -26.96 -9.41 29.25
CA LEU A 176 -27.21 -10.54 28.35
C LEU A 176 -26.80 -11.88 28.98
N LEU A 177 -25.63 -11.92 29.62
CA LEU A 177 -25.10 -13.14 30.23
C LEU A 177 -25.89 -13.56 31.47
N GLU A 178 -26.29 -12.62 32.33
CA GLU A 178 -27.13 -12.92 33.50
C GLU A 178 -28.54 -13.37 33.09
N ALA A 179 -29.08 -12.82 32.00
CA ALA A 179 -30.39 -13.23 31.49
C ALA A 179 -30.41 -14.66 30.93
N THR A 180 -29.30 -15.12 30.36
CA THR A 180 -29.17 -16.48 29.81
C THR A 180 -28.69 -17.51 30.82
N ALA A 181 -27.97 -17.09 31.88
CA ALA A 181 -27.48 -17.97 32.94
C ALA A 181 -28.57 -18.41 33.92
N GLN A 182 -29.65 -17.63 34.06
CA GLN A 182 -30.78 -17.99 34.92
C GLN A 182 -31.75 -18.96 34.22
N GLU A 183 -32.39 -19.84 34.99
CA GLU A 183 -33.29 -20.87 34.45
C GLU A 183 -34.79 -20.56 34.60
N ALA A 184 -35.15 -19.60 35.47
CA ALA A 184 -36.52 -19.31 35.86
C ALA A 184 -37.38 -18.68 34.75
N LEU A 185 -36.77 -17.88 33.87
CA LEU A 185 -37.44 -17.23 32.74
C LEU A 185 -36.85 -17.72 31.41
N PRO A 186 -37.67 -17.91 30.36
CA PRO A 186 -37.22 -18.37 29.04
C PRO A 186 -36.64 -17.21 28.21
N ILE A 187 -35.47 -16.69 28.62
CA ILE A 187 -34.76 -15.62 27.91
C ILE A 187 -33.62 -16.22 27.09
N TYR A 188 -33.58 -15.87 25.81
CA TYR A 188 -32.62 -16.33 24.82
C TYR A 188 -31.90 -15.13 24.20
N VAL A 189 -30.62 -15.31 23.86
CA VAL A 189 -29.79 -14.28 23.22
C VAL A 189 -29.15 -14.87 21.98
N VAL A 190 -29.28 -14.16 20.87
CA VAL A 190 -28.54 -14.40 19.64
C VAL A 190 -27.74 -13.15 19.33
N LEU A 191 -26.44 -13.29 19.12
CA LEU A 191 -25.62 -12.20 18.62
C LEU A 191 -25.02 -12.54 17.26
N THR A 192 -24.95 -11.57 16.37
CA THR A 192 -24.22 -11.70 15.10
C THR A 192 -22.94 -10.88 15.19
N MET A 193 -21.82 -11.45 14.76
CA MET A 193 -20.58 -10.68 14.64
C MET A 193 -19.66 -11.19 13.54
N ARG A 194 -18.75 -10.33 13.10
CA ARG A 194 -17.69 -10.76 12.17
C ARG A 194 -16.64 -11.63 12.88
N SER A 195 -16.06 -12.58 12.15
CA SER A 195 -15.09 -13.54 12.71
C SER A 195 -13.77 -12.91 13.17
N ASP A 196 -13.41 -11.75 12.62
CA ASP A 196 -12.21 -10.98 13.01
C ASP A 196 -12.36 -10.25 14.35
N PHE A 197 -13.56 -10.24 14.96
CA PHE A 197 -13.81 -9.65 16.29
C PHE A 197 -13.90 -10.69 17.43
N ILE A 198 -13.65 -11.97 17.15
CA ILE A 198 -13.65 -13.00 18.20
C ILE A 198 -12.62 -12.67 19.30
N GLY A 199 -11.44 -12.17 18.92
CA GLY A 199 -10.39 -11.79 19.87
C GLY A 199 -10.80 -10.63 20.78
N ASP A 200 -11.61 -9.69 20.27
CA ASP A 200 -12.10 -8.54 21.04
C ASP A 200 -13.07 -8.97 22.16
N CYS A 201 -13.67 -10.17 22.07
CA CYS A 201 -14.53 -10.71 23.14
C CYS A 201 -13.76 -10.93 24.46
N MET A 202 -12.43 -11.09 24.43
CA MET A 202 -11.59 -11.23 25.62
C MET A 202 -11.61 -9.98 26.52
N GLU A 203 -12.05 -8.84 25.99
CA GLU A 203 -12.19 -7.60 26.76
C GLU A 203 -13.37 -7.65 27.76
N PHE A 204 -14.24 -8.66 27.68
CA PHE A 204 -15.43 -8.79 28.51
C PHE A 204 -15.41 -10.09 29.34
N PRO A 205 -15.56 -10.00 30.68
CA PRO A 205 -15.63 -11.19 31.53
C PRO A 205 -16.79 -12.12 31.15
N ARG A 206 -16.57 -13.44 31.13
CA ARG A 206 -17.55 -14.51 30.83
C ARG A 206 -18.07 -14.55 29.39
N LEU A 207 -17.79 -13.54 28.56
CA LEU A 207 -18.22 -13.52 27.18
C LEU A 207 -17.51 -14.57 26.31
N PRO A 208 -16.17 -14.76 26.40
CA PRO A 208 -15.48 -15.81 25.63
C PRO A 208 -16.05 -17.20 25.87
N GLU A 209 -16.38 -17.54 27.12
CA GLU A 209 -16.93 -18.82 27.50
C GLU A 209 -18.34 -19.02 26.92
N ALA A 210 -19.18 -17.98 26.98
CA ALA A 210 -20.52 -17.99 26.40
C ALA A 210 -20.48 -18.12 24.87
N VAL A 211 -19.59 -17.36 24.21
CA VAL A 211 -19.35 -17.43 22.76
C VAL A 211 -18.87 -18.84 22.38
N ASN A 212 -17.84 -19.38 23.04
CA ASN A 212 -17.33 -20.73 22.73
C ASN A 212 -18.39 -21.82 22.89
N LYS A 213 -19.24 -21.72 23.92
CA LYS A 213 -20.33 -22.68 24.16
C LYS A 213 -21.43 -22.59 23.08
N GLY A 214 -21.76 -21.38 22.65
CA GLY A 214 -22.87 -21.08 21.73
C GLY A 214 -22.45 -20.79 20.29
N GLN A 215 -21.19 -21.01 19.91
CA GLN A 215 -20.65 -20.55 18.62
C GLN A 215 -21.29 -21.29 17.44
N HIS A 216 -21.75 -20.56 16.44
CA HIS A 216 -22.05 -21.09 15.12
C HIS A 216 -21.25 -20.29 14.08
N LEU A 217 -20.23 -20.92 13.50
CA LEU A 217 -19.47 -20.34 12.40
C LEU A 217 -20.23 -20.62 11.09
N VAL A 218 -20.75 -19.57 10.47
CA VAL A 218 -21.54 -19.66 9.24
C VAL A 218 -20.66 -20.20 8.11
N PRO A 219 -20.95 -21.41 7.58
CA PRO A 219 -20.12 -22.02 6.56
C PRO A 219 -20.31 -21.36 5.19
N ARG A 220 -19.36 -21.66 4.29
CA ARG A 220 -19.49 -21.35 2.86
C ARG A 220 -20.71 -22.05 2.31
N MET A 221 -21.53 -21.33 1.55
CA MET A 221 -22.58 -21.99 0.77
C MET A 221 -21.92 -22.86 -0.28
N THR A 222 -22.44 -24.07 -0.44
CA THR A 222 -22.11 -24.95 -1.56
C THR A 222 -22.66 -24.38 -2.86
N ARG A 223 -22.16 -24.85 -4.00
CA ARG A 223 -22.70 -24.42 -5.31
C ARG A 223 -24.19 -24.75 -5.48
N ASP A 224 -24.67 -25.81 -4.85
CA ASP A 224 -26.09 -26.19 -4.88
C ASP A 224 -26.93 -25.28 -3.99
N GLU A 225 -26.45 -24.92 -2.80
CA GLU A 225 -27.12 -23.93 -1.94
C GLU A 225 -27.18 -22.56 -2.63
N LEU A 226 -26.08 -22.11 -3.26
CA LEU A 226 -26.07 -20.88 -4.06
C LEU A 226 -27.01 -20.94 -5.27
N ARG A 227 -27.13 -22.11 -5.91
CA ARG A 227 -28.10 -22.31 -6.99
C ARG A 227 -29.52 -22.06 -6.46
N SER A 228 -29.86 -22.64 -5.31
CA SER A 228 -31.16 -22.42 -4.66
C SER A 228 -31.40 -20.95 -4.30
N VAL A 229 -30.37 -20.24 -3.80
CA VAL A 229 -30.43 -18.79 -3.52
C VAL A 229 -30.77 -17.96 -4.76
N ILE A 230 -30.36 -18.41 -5.95
CA ILE A 230 -30.62 -17.71 -7.21
C ILE A 230 -31.98 -18.11 -7.79
N THR A 231 -32.24 -19.41 -7.91
CA THR A 231 -33.41 -19.93 -8.65
C THR A 231 -34.69 -19.90 -7.82
N GLY A 232 -34.59 -20.11 -6.50
CA GLY A 232 -35.73 -20.15 -5.59
C GLY A 232 -36.52 -18.82 -5.59
N PRO A 233 -35.88 -17.68 -5.28
CA PRO A 233 -36.57 -16.39 -5.27
C PRO A 233 -37.16 -16.02 -6.62
N VAL A 234 -36.46 -16.30 -7.73
CA VAL A 234 -36.97 -16.05 -9.10
C VAL A 234 -38.28 -16.80 -9.35
N ALA A 235 -38.34 -18.07 -8.96
CA ALA A 235 -39.54 -18.88 -9.14
C ALA A 235 -40.71 -18.36 -8.29
N VAL A 236 -40.44 -17.94 -7.05
CA VAL A 236 -41.47 -17.35 -6.16
C VAL A 236 -41.96 -15.99 -6.68
N GLY A 237 -41.06 -15.20 -7.28
CA GLY A 237 -41.39 -13.94 -7.96
C GLY A 237 -42.20 -14.10 -9.25
N GLY A 238 -42.44 -15.34 -9.70
CA GLY A 238 -43.18 -15.67 -10.92
C GLY A 238 -42.34 -15.59 -12.21
N GLY A 239 -41.02 -15.48 -12.10
CA GLY A 239 -40.10 -15.45 -13.23
C GLY A 239 -39.45 -16.80 -13.53
N GLU A 240 -38.82 -16.91 -14.70
CA GLU A 240 -37.94 -18.02 -15.06
C GLU A 240 -36.52 -17.49 -15.30
N ILE A 241 -35.49 -18.27 -15.00
CA ILE A 241 -34.08 -17.89 -15.21
C ILE A 241 -33.38 -18.92 -16.09
N ALA A 242 -32.66 -18.44 -17.10
CA ALA A 242 -31.95 -19.30 -18.04
C ALA A 242 -30.83 -20.07 -17.31
N PRO A 243 -30.68 -21.40 -17.51
CA PRO A 243 -29.64 -22.20 -16.85
C PRO A 243 -28.22 -21.69 -17.11
N ARG A 244 -27.98 -21.10 -18.30
CA ARG A 244 -26.71 -20.47 -18.67
C ARG A 244 -26.38 -19.25 -17.82
N LEU A 245 -27.38 -18.43 -17.46
CA LEU A 245 -27.20 -17.30 -16.56
C LEU A 245 -26.88 -17.79 -15.15
N VAL A 246 -27.57 -18.82 -14.65
CA VAL A 246 -27.27 -19.41 -13.33
C VAL A 246 -25.81 -19.88 -13.27
N LEU A 247 -25.34 -20.61 -14.28
CA LEU A 247 -23.94 -21.03 -14.36
C LEU A 247 -22.97 -19.85 -14.41
N ARG A 248 -23.32 -18.79 -15.15
CA ARG A 248 -22.51 -17.57 -15.21
C ARG A 248 -22.42 -16.86 -13.85
N LEU A 249 -23.54 -16.69 -13.15
CA LEU A 249 -23.58 -16.09 -11.81
C LEU A 249 -22.75 -16.88 -10.81
N LEU A 250 -22.89 -18.21 -10.81
CA LEU A 250 -22.09 -19.09 -9.93
C LEU A 250 -20.58 -19.04 -10.24
N ASN A 251 -20.21 -18.80 -11.50
CA ASN A 251 -18.80 -18.66 -11.89
C ASN A 251 -18.25 -17.27 -11.54
N ASP A 252 -19.04 -16.21 -11.73
CA ASP A 252 -18.64 -14.85 -11.40
C ASP A 252 -18.51 -14.64 -9.88
N LEU A 253 -19.33 -15.31 -9.07
CA LEU A 253 -19.22 -15.32 -7.60
C LEU A 253 -17.93 -16.01 -7.13
N GLY A 254 -17.51 -17.06 -7.83
CA GLY A 254 -16.33 -17.85 -7.49
C GLY A 254 -16.42 -18.46 -6.09
N ASP A 255 -15.30 -18.44 -5.36
CA ASP A 255 -15.20 -18.95 -3.98
C ASP A 255 -15.28 -17.82 -2.93
N ASP A 256 -15.76 -16.62 -3.28
CA ASP A 256 -15.80 -15.47 -2.38
C ASP A 256 -17.14 -15.36 -1.61
N GLN A 257 -17.11 -15.60 -0.29
CA GLN A 257 -18.29 -15.53 0.59
C GLN A 257 -18.82 -14.11 0.81
N ASP A 258 -18.00 -13.08 0.57
CA ASP A 258 -18.30 -11.70 0.97
C ASP A 258 -19.13 -10.96 -0.10
N GLN A 259 -19.60 -11.70 -1.10
CA GLN A 259 -20.31 -11.20 -2.26
C GLN A 259 -21.81 -11.47 -2.27
N LEU A 260 -22.40 -12.18 -1.28
CA LEU A 260 -23.86 -12.42 -1.28
C LEU A 260 -24.70 -11.13 -1.39
N PRO A 261 -24.37 -10.03 -0.70
CA PRO A 261 -25.10 -8.76 -0.88
C PRO A 261 -24.91 -8.16 -2.27
N VAL A 262 -23.74 -8.36 -2.89
CA VAL A 262 -23.45 -7.91 -4.25
C VAL A 262 -24.25 -8.74 -5.26
N LEU A 263 -24.34 -10.07 -5.06
CA LEU A 263 -25.17 -10.98 -5.84
C LEU A 263 -26.64 -10.58 -5.74
N GLN A 264 -27.14 -10.35 -4.53
CA GLN A 264 -28.53 -9.94 -4.30
C GLN A 264 -28.83 -8.60 -5.01
N HIS A 265 -27.92 -7.63 -4.93
CA HIS A 265 -28.08 -6.36 -5.63
C HIS A 265 -28.00 -6.50 -7.15
N ALA A 266 -27.07 -7.31 -7.66
CA ALA A 266 -26.95 -7.58 -9.09
C ALA A 266 -28.22 -8.28 -9.62
N LEU A 267 -28.75 -9.27 -8.91
CA LEU A 267 -29.98 -9.97 -9.26
C LEU A 267 -31.21 -9.06 -9.23
N MET A 268 -31.34 -8.20 -8.21
CA MET A 268 -32.38 -7.17 -8.17
C MET A 268 -32.34 -6.29 -9.43
N ARG A 269 -31.14 -5.81 -9.80
CA ARG A 269 -30.95 -4.98 -10.99
C ARG A 269 -31.23 -5.75 -12.28
N THR A 270 -30.77 -6.98 -12.38
CA THR A 270 -31.03 -7.86 -13.53
C THR A 270 -32.52 -8.13 -13.69
N TRP A 271 -33.24 -8.35 -12.59
CA TRP A 271 -34.69 -8.48 -12.60
C TRP A 271 -35.36 -7.20 -13.09
N ASP A 272 -35.03 -6.03 -12.52
CA ASP A 272 -35.62 -4.76 -12.92
C ASP A 272 -35.39 -4.48 -14.42
N HIS A 273 -34.20 -4.79 -14.93
CA HIS A 273 -33.89 -4.67 -16.35
C HIS A 273 -34.74 -5.63 -17.20
N TRP A 274 -34.76 -6.91 -16.84
CA TRP A 274 -35.54 -7.92 -17.54
C TRP A 274 -37.04 -7.57 -17.54
N GLU A 275 -37.61 -7.20 -16.40
CA GLU A 275 -39.03 -6.86 -16.28
C GLU A 275 -39.44 -5.71 -17.21
N GLN A 276 -38.56 -4.72 -17.39
CA GLN A 276 -38.78 -3.57 -18.27
C GLN A 276 -38.62 -3.89 -19.77
N HIS A 277 -37.86 -4.92 -20.13
CA HIS A 277 -37.47 -5.20 -21.53
C HIS A 277 -37.93 -6.56 -22.08
N ARG A 278 -38.49 -7.42 -21.23
CA ARG A 278 -38.87 -8.79 -21.60
C ARG A 278 -39.99 -8.85 -22.63
N GLN A 279 -39.95 -9.87 -23.48
CA GLN A 279 -41.12 -10.33 -24.20
C GLN A 279 -41.89 -11.38 -23.38
N PRO A 280 -43.20 -11.58 -23.62
CA PRO A 280 -43.97 -12.61 -22.92
C PRO A 280 -43.34 -14.00 -23.10
N GLY A 281 -43.01 -14.66 -21.98
CA GLY A 281 -42.44 -16.01 -21.98
C GLY A 281 -40.92 -16.10 -22.08
N GLU A 282 -40.19 -14.98 -22.15
CA GLU A 282 -38.72 -15.00 -22.12
C GLU A 282 -38.17 -15.08 -20.69
N PRO A 283 -37.26 -16.02 -20.38
CA PRO A 283 -36.60 -16.09 -19.07
C PRO A 283 -35.55 -14.98 -18.90
N ILE A 284 -35.22 -14.64 -17.65
CA ILE A 284 -34.09 -13.78 -17.30
C ILE A 284 -32.81 -14.42 -17.82
N ASP A 285 -31.99 -13.66 -18.54
CA ASP A 285 -30.84 -14.22 -19.24
C ASP A 285 -29.54 -13.39 -19.13
N VAL A 286 -28.46 -13.90 -19.70
CA VAL A 286 -27.11 -13.31 -19.67
C VAL A 286 -27.12 -11.87 -20.17
N ALA A 287 -27.94 -11.54 -21.17
CA ALA A 287 -28.04 -10.18 -21.70
C ALA A 287 -28.51 -9.17 -20.63
N ASP A 288 -29.49 -9.53 -19.80
CA ASP A 288 -30.00 -8.69 -18.72
C ASP A 288 -28.94 -8.46 -17.64
N TYR A 289 -28.20 -9.52 -17.33
CA TYR A 289 -27.12 -9.47 -16.34
C TYR A 289 -25.91 -8.67 -16.82
N GLU A 290 -25.57 -8.75 -18.11
CA GLU A 290 -24.51 -7.93 -18.73
C GLU A 290 -24.92 -6.46 -18.86
N ALA A 291 -26.18 -6.17 -19.17
CA ALA A 291 -26.71 -4.81 -19.28
C ALA A 291 -26.52 -4.02 -17.99
N VAL A 292 -26.76 -4.67 -16.84
CA VAL A 292 -26.55 -4.04 -15.53
C VAL A 292 -25.08 -4.02 -15.10
N GLY A 293 -24.17 -4.60 -15.87
CA GLY A 293 -22.73 -4.56 -15.59
C GLY A 293 -22.21 -5.73 -14.77
N THR A 294 -22.97 -6.82 -14.67
CA THR A 294 -22.63 -8.04 -13.91
C THR A 294 -22.36 -7.79 -12.42
N LEU A 295 -22.00 -8.83 -11.66
CA LEU A 295 -21.52 -8.72 -10.27
C LEU A 295 -20.41 -7.67 -10.10
N ARG A 296 -19.57 -7.46 -11.13
CA ARG A 296 -18.41 -6.57 -11.05
C ARG A 296 -18.77 -5.09 -10.98
N GLN A 297 -19.80 -4.65 -11.72
CA GLN A 297 -20.11 -3.23 -11.86
C GLN A 297 -21.53 -2.85 -11.49
N ALA A 298 -22.47 -3.79 -11.32
CA ALA A 298 -23.88 -3.47 -11.06
C ALA A 298 -24.09 -2.48 -9.91
N LEU A 299 -23.44 -2.74 -8.78
CA LEU A 299 -23.51 -1.88 -7.62
C LEU A 299 -22.88 -0.50 -7.90
N SER A 300 -21.70 -0.45 -8.52
CA SER A 300 -21.02 0.82 -8.82
C SER A 300 -21.79 1.67 -9.83
N ARG A 301 -22.38 1.06 -10.86
CA ARG A 301 -23.18 1.75 -11.87
C ARG A 301 -24.43 2.34 -11.23
N HIS A 302 -25.11 1.58 -10.40
CA HIS A 302 -26.30 2.06 -9.71
C HIS A 302 -26.01 3.17 -8.70
N ALA A 303 -24.89 3.08 -7.97
CA ALA A 303 -24.44 4.16 -7.09
C ALA A 303 -24.07 5.43 -7.88
N GLU A 304 -23.46 5.29 -9.06
CA GLU A 304 -23.17 6.43 -9.94
C GLU A 304 -24.46 7.04 -10.52
N GLU A 305 -25.46 6.25 -10.91
CA GLU A 305 -26.78 6.75 -11.30
C GLU A 305 -27.41 7.59 -10.20
N ALA A 306 -27.38 7.11 -8.95
CA ALA A 306 -27.86 7.86 -7.79
C ALA A 306 -27.09 9.16 -7.57
N TYR A 307 -25.77 9.11 -7.73
CA TYR A 307 -24.92 10.29 -7.66
C TYR A 307 -25.22 11.31 -8.76
N GLN A 308 -25.47 10.86 -10.00
CA GLN A 308 -25.83 11.75 -11.10
C GLN A 308 -27.22 12.37 -10.91
N GLU A 309 -28.16 11.63 -10.34
CA GLU A 309 -29.51 12.13 -10.03
C GLU A 309 -29.57 13.24 -8.98
N THR A 310 -28.49 13.47 -8.22
CA THR A 310 -28.39 14.68 -7.37
C THR A 310 -28.50 15.98 -8.18
N GLY A 311 -28.22 15.92 -9.49
CA GLY A 311 -28.62 16.92 -10.48
C GLY A 311 -27.90 18.27 -10.41
N SER A 312 -27.07 18.51 -9.40
CA SER A 312 -26.37 19.78 -9.18
C SER A 312 -24.97 19.56 -8.59
N ASP A 313 -24.02 20.44 -8.91
CA ASP A 313 -22.66 20.39 -8.33
C ASP A 313 -22.70 20.49 -6.80
N ARG A 314 -23.66 21.25 -6.27
CA ARG A 314 -23.93 21.35 -4.83
C ARG A 314 -24.40 20.02 -4.25
N GLY A 315 -25.37 19.36 -4.87
CA GLY A 315 -25.85 18.04 -4.44
C GLY A 315 -24.76 16.97 -4.50
N ARG A 316 -23.92 17.00 -5.54
CA ARG A 316 -22.74 16.13 -5.69
C ARG A 316 -21.71 16.34 -4.58
N LEU A 317 -21.41 17.58 -4.22
CA LEU A 317 -20.49 17.90 -3.12
C LEU A 317 -21.06 17.44 -1.77
N ILE A 318 -22.36 17.59 -1.54
CA ILE A 318 -23.04 17.07 -0.34
C ILE A 318 -22.90 15.55 -0.29
N ALA A 319 -23.17 14.86 -1.41
CA ALA A 319 -23.01 13.40 -1.49
C ALA A 319 -21.58 12.97 -1.18
N GLU A 320 -20.58 13.62 -1.77
CA GLU A 320 -19.16 13.36 -1.49
C GLU A 320 -18.83 13.49 0.00
N LYS A 321 -19.13 14.65 0.60
CA LYS A 321 -18.85 14.91 2.02
C LYS A 321 -19.60 13.94 2.94
N MET A 322 -20.86 13.64 2.62
CA MET A 322 -21.68 12.69 3.37
C MET A 322 -21.10 11.28 3.32
N PHE A 323 -20.74 10.76 2.15
CA PHE A 323 -20.19 9.42 2.05
C PHE A 323 -18.78 9.30 2.64
N LYS A 324 -17.95 10.36 2.56
CA LYS A 324 -16.71 10.46 3.34
C LYS A 324 -16.99 10.46 4.86
N ALA A 325 -18.09 11.06 5.29
CA ALA A 325 -18.48 11.08 6.69
C ALA A 325 -18.95 9.70 7.22
N LEU A 326 -19.63 8.95 6.38
CA LEU A 326 -20.20 7.62 6.68
C LEU A 326 -19.18 6.47 6.61
N THR A 327 -17.93 6.74 6.27
CA THR A 327 -16.85 5.75 6.14
C THR A 327 -15.75 6.01 7.16
N ASP A 328 -15.20 4.96 7.76
CA ASP A 328 -14.04 5.05 8.65
C ASP A 328 -12.94 4.07 8.23
N THR A 329 -11.94 4.63 7.55
CA THR A 329 -10.72 3.95 7.09
C THR A 329 -9.49 4.41 7.87
N PHE A 330 -9.67 5.30 8.86
CA PHE A 330 -8.58 5.91 9.62
C PHE A 330 -8.44 5.29 11.01
N SER A 331 -9.54 5.12 11.76
CA SER A 331 -9.49 4.62 13.14
C SER A 331 -9.42 3.09 13.22
N ASP A 332 -9.94 2.39 12.21
CA ASP A 332 -9.94 0.93 12.11
C ASP A 332 -9.39 0.49 10.74
N GLN A 333 -8.29 -0.27 10.76
CA GLN A 333 -7.66 -0.80 9.53
C GLN A 333 -8.58 -1.77 8.77
N ARG A 334 -9.67 -2.25 9.39
CA ARG A 334 -10.67 -3.12 8.77
C ARG A 334 -11.66 -2.37 7.85
N GLY A 335 -11.60 -1.04 7.80
CA GLY A 335 -12.42 -0.20 6.91
C GLY A 335 -13.91 -0.33 7.21
N VAL A 336 -14.34 0.16 8.37
CA VAL A 336 -15.70 -0.03 8.89
C VAL A 336 -16.62 1.16 8.55
N ARG A 337 -17.93 0.92 8.62
CA ARG A 337 -18.94 1.98 8.47
C ARG A 337 -18.96 2.91 9.68
N ARG A 338 -19.26 4.18 9.48
CA ARG A 338 -19.44 5.17 10.55
C ARG A 338 -20.86 5.75 10.51
N PRO A 339 -21.82 5.14 11.24
CA PRO A 339 -23.14 5.73 11.38
C PRO A 339 -23.04 7.18 11.87
N SER A 340 -23.81 8.09 11.31
CA SER A 340 -23.78 9.52 11.64
C SER A 340 -25.18 10.10 11.61
N THR A 341 -25.49 11.02 12.52
CA THR A 341 -26.80 11.69 12.53
C THR A 341 -26.94 12.65 11.37
N VAL A 342 -28.19 12.92 10.96
CA VAL A 342 -28.48 13.98 9.97
C VAL A 342 -27.92 15.34 10.44
N GLN A 343 -27.98 15.63 11.74
CA GLN A 343 -27.41 16.86 12.33
C GLN A 343 -25.89 16.94 12.14
N GLU A 344 -25.16 15.86 12.36
CA GLU A 344 -23.70 15.84 12.15
C GLU A 344 -23.35 15.96 10.67
N LEU A 345 -24.05 15.24 9.79
CA LEU A 345 -23.87 15.35 8.35
C LEU A 345 -24.15 16.78 7.85
N THR A 346 -25.17 17.43 8.40
CA THR A 346 -25.46 18.86 8.16
C THR A 346 -24.28 19.74 8.57
N ALA A 347 -23.72 19.52 9.75
CA ALA A 347 -22.58 20.29 10.25
C ALA A 347 -21.28 20.05 9.47
N VAL A 348 -21.04 18.81 9.02
CA VAL A 348 -19.88 18.46 8.17
C VAL A 348 -20.00 19.10 6.79
N CYS A 349 -21.19 19.09 6.21
CA CYS A 349 -21.46 19.65 4.90
C CYS A 349 -21.54 21.18 4.89
N GLU A 350 -21.86 21.81 6.02
CA GLU A 350 -22.16 23.25 6.18
C GLU A 350 -23.31 23.73 5.29
N VAL A 351 -24.37 22.91 5.19
CA VAL A 351 -25.57 23.20 4.39
C VAL A 351 -26.85 23.00 5.21
N PRO A 352 -27.99 23.60 4.81
CA PRO A 352 -29.26 23.38 5.48
C PRO A 352 -29.65 21.89 5.52
N GLN A 353 -30.21 21.44 6.64
CA GLN A 353 -30.64 20.06 6.88
C GLN A 353 -31.51 19.49 5.73
N LYS A 354 -32.39 20.31 5.18
CA LYS A 354 -33.29 19.93 4.07
C LYS A 354 -32.52 19.43 2.84
N GLU A 355 -31.37 20.02 2.53
CA GLU A 355 -30.57 19.63 1.37
C GLU A 355 -29.84 18.30 1.60
N VAL A 356 -29.34 18.07 2.81
CA VAL A 356 -28.74 16.77 3.18
C VAL A 356 -29.79 15.67 3.10
N ILE A 357 -30.99 15.89 3.66
CA ILE A 357 -32.10 14.93 3.58
C ILE A 357 -32.47 14.64 2.12
N GLN A 358 -32.58 15.66 1.26
CA GLN A 358 -32.86 15.46 -0.17
C GLN A 358 -31.84 14.54 -0.85
N VAL A 359 -30.54 14.72 -0.56
CA VAL A 359 -29.50 13.83 -1.10
C VAL A 359 -29.64 12.42 -0.52
N ILE A 360 -29.85 12.28 0.80
CA ILE A 360 -30.05 10.97 1.45
C ILE A 360 -31.22 10.20 0.80
N GLU A 361 -32.35 10.86 0.54
CA GLU A 361 -33.53 10.25 -0.08
C GLU A 361 -33.22 9.62 -1.44
N ILE A 362 -32.37 10.26 -2.25
CA ILE A 362 -31.97 9.73 -3.57
C ILE A 362 -31.24 8.38 -3.43
N PHE A 363 -30.41 8.22 -2.39
CA PHE A 363 -29.62 7.00 -2.17
C PHE A 363 -30.38 5.91 -1.39
N ARG A 364 -31.41 6.27 -0.60
CA ARG A 364 -32.18 5.30 0.20
C ARG A 364 -33.54 4.91 -0.39
N ARG A 365 -34.00 5.55 -1.47
CA ARG A 365 -35.30 5.21 -2.07
C ARG A 365 -35.43 3.73 -2.43
N GLN A 366 -36.66 3.28 -2.59
CA GLN A 366 -36.99 1.91 -2.98
C GLN A 366 -36.23 1.53 -4.26
N GLY A 367 -35.67 0.31 -4.28
CA GLY A 367 -34.81 -0.19 -5.36
C GLY A 367 -33.32 0.14 -5.19
N ARG A 368 -32.91 1.11 -4.35
CA ARG A 368 -31.48 1.41 -4.10
C ARG A 368 -30.99 0.84 -2.80
N SER A 369 -31.67 1.21 -1.70
CA SER A 369 -31.33 0.78 -0.35
C SER A 369 -29.83 0.93 -0.03
N PHE A 370 -29.15 1.99 -0.50
CA PHE A 370 -27.72 2.19 -0.21
C PHE A 370 -27.48 2.74 1.20
N LEU A 371 -28.45 3.49 1.71
CA LEU A 371 -28.43 4.08 3.05
C LEU A 371 -29.61 3.57 3.88
N MET A 372 -29.38 3.52 5.19
CA MET A 372 -30.38 3.27 6.24
C MET A 372 -30.61 4.55 7.04
N PRO A 373 -31.78 4.75 7.68
CA PRO A 373 -32.94 3.85 7.73
C PRO A 373 -33.72 3.82 6.40
N PRO A 374 -34.56 2.80 6.16
CA PRO A 374 -35.35 2.68 4.94
C PRO A 374 -36.28 3.90 4.75
N PRO A 375 -36.73 4.17 3.51
CA PRO A 375 -37.46 5.39 3.15
C PRO A 375 -38.81 5.53 3.85
N VAL A 376 -39.36 4.43 4.39
CA VAL A 376 -40.60 4.42 5.19
C VAL A 376 -40.43 5.20 6.51
N ILE A 377 -39.19 5.30 7.02
CA ILE A 377 -38.88 6.02 8.25
C ILE A 377 -38.54 7.48 7.87
N PRO A 378 -39.36 8.46 8.30
CA PRO A 378 -39.08 9.87 8.03
C PRO A 378 -37.80 10.31 8.76
N LEU A 379 -37.03 11.19 8.12
CA LEU A 379 -35.79 11.70 8.69
C LEU A 379 -36.01 13.00 9.45
N ASP A 380 -35.46 13.05 10.65
CA ASP A 380 -35.28 14.25 11.46
C ASP A 380 -33.80 14.51 11.73
N ALA A 381 -33.48 15.49 12.58
CA ALA A 381 -32.10 15.87 12.88
C ALA A 381 -31.32 14.75 13.62
N ARG A 382 -32.00 13.92 14.42
CA ARG A 382 -31.38 12.89 15.26
C ARG A 382 -31.32 11.53 14.57
N SER A 383 -31.99 11.39 13.44
CA SER A 383 -32.01 10.17 12.63
C SER A 383 -30.59 9.78 12.25
N ILE A 384 -30.22 8.54 12.57
CA ILE A 384 -28.89 7.98 12.31
C ILE A 384 -28.86 7.42 10.89
N ILE A 385 -27.97 7.96 10.06
CA ILE A 385 -27.71 7.50 8.71
C ILE A 385 -26.52 6.54 8.71
N ASP A 386 -26.66 5.41 8.02
CA ASP A 386 -25.58 4.43 7.85
C ASP A 386 -25.61 3.84 6.44
N LEU A 387 -24.48 3.27 6.00
CA LEU A 387 -24.43 2.47 4.79
C LEU A 387 -25.15 1.14 5.03
N SER A 388 -26.07 0.76 4.14
CA SER A 388 -26.80 -0.51 4.27
C SER A 388 -25.87 -1.73 4.28
N HIS A 389 -24.77 -1.67 3.53
CA HIS A 389 -23.75 -2.71 3.53
C HIS A 389 -22.35 -2.18 3.18
N GLU A 390 -21.30 -2.77 3.78
CA GLU A 390 -19.88 -2.46 3.51
C GLU A 390 -19.46 -2.76 2.07
N SER A 391 -20.23 -3.57 1.34
CA SER A 391 -19.96 -3.85 -0.09
C SER A 391 -19.98 -2.57 -0.93
N LEU A 392 -20.72 -1.54 -0.49
CA LEU A 392 -20.71 -0.24 -1.15
C LEU A 392 -19.30 0.39 -1.14
N MET A 393 -18.59 0.27 -0.02
CA MET A 393 -17.22 0.77 0.14
C MET A 393 -16.21 -0.03 -0.70
N ARG A 394 -16.51 -1.28 -1.06
CA ARG A 394 -15.61 -2.16 -1.84
C ARG A 394 -15.87 -2.11 -3.35
N CYS A 395 -17.12 -1.86 -3.75
CA CYS A 395 -17.53 -1.98 -5.15
C CYS A 395 -17.75 -0.63 -5.82
N TRP A 396 -18.08 0.44 -5.07
CA TRP A 396 -18.27 1.76 -5.69
C TRP A 396 -16.92 2.48 -5.85
N THR A 397 -16.43 2.54 -7.08
CA THR A 397 -15.12 3.11 -7.42
C THR A 397 -14.90 4.51 -6.87
N ARG A 398 -15.93 5.36 -6.91
CA ARG A 398 -15.87 6.73 -6.40
C ARG A 398 -15.75 6.77 -4.87
N LEU A 399 -16.50 5.92 -4.17
CA LEU A 399 -16.41 5.82 -2.71
C LEU A 399 -15.06 5.28 -2.25
N MET A 400 -14.47 4.33 -2.97
CA MET A 400 -13.11 3.85 -2.69
C MET A 400 -12.08 5.00 -2.75
N ALA A 401 -12.13 5.82 -3.80
CA ALA A 401 -11.26 6.98 -3.92
C ALA A 401 -11.50 8.01 -2.80
N TRP A 402 -12.77 8.31 -2.52
CA TRP A 402 -13.15 9.24 -1.45
C TRP A 402 -12.71 8.77 -0.06
N ALA A 403 -12.82 7.48 0.24
CA ALA A 403 -12.40 6.93 1.52
C ALA A 403 -10.87 7.00 1.72
N GLU A 404 -10.09 6.86 0.64
CA GLU A 404 -8.63 7.03 0.69
C GLU A 404 -8.23 8.51 0.82
N GLU A 405 -8.90 9.41 0.09
CA GLU A 405 -8.72 10.86 0.25
C GLU A 405 -9.02 11.33 1.69
N GLU A 406 -10.09 10.80 2.28
CA GLU A 406 -10.51 11.10 3.65
C GLU A 406 -9.47 10.60 4.66
N LYS A 407 -8.95 9.38 4.47
CA LYS A 407 -7.87 8.82 5.30
C LYS A 407 -6.61 9.70 5.27
N ILE A 408 -6.18 10.13 4.09
CA ILE A 408 -5.04 11.04 3.92
C ILE A 408 -5.33 12.37 4.62
N SER A 409 -6.52 12.93 4.44
CA SER A 409 -6.95 14.19 5.06
C SER A 409 -6.95 14.11 6.59
N ALA A 410 -7.52 13.04 7.15
CA ALA A 410 -7.53 12.77 8.59
C ALA A 410 -6.11 12.64 9.14
N GLY A 411 -5.22 11.94 8.43
CA GLY A 411 -3.80 11.81 8.82
C GLY A 411 -3.05 13.14 8.82
N TYR A 412 -3.34 14.05 7.88
CA TYR A 412 -2.80 15.42 7.91
C TYR A 412 -3.32 16.20 9.12
N TYR A 413 -4.64 16.16 9.38
CA TYR A 413 -5.22 16.87 10.51
C TYR A 413 -4.70 16.36 11.85
N MET A 414 -4.55 15.05 12.03
CA MET A 414 -4.01 14.48 13.27
C MET A 414 -2.57 14.93 13.54
N ARG A 415 -1.71 14.96 12.52
CA ARG A 415 -0.34 15.51 12.65
C ARG A 415 -0.36 16.99 13.00
N LEU A 416 -1.25 17.77 12.39
CA LEU A 416 -1.42 19.20 12.67
C LEU A 416 -1.91 19.45 14.10
N SER A 417 -2.92 18.71 14.57
CA SER A 417 -3.44 18.87 15.94
C SER A 417 -2.38 18.47 16.97
N GLN A 418 -1.61 17.41 16.70
CA GLN A 418 -0.52 16.99 17.58
C GLN A 418 0.62 18.02 17.64
N ALA A 419 1.04 18.57 16.49
CA ALA A 419 2.03 19.65 16.47
C ALA A 419 1.54 20.90 17.21
N ALA A 420 0.26 21.24 17.06
CA ALA A 420 -0.35 22.34 17.80
C ALA A 420 -0.40 22.08 19.32
N ALA A 421 -0.55 20.82 19.74
CA ALA A 421 -0.46 20.44 21.15
C ALA A 421 0.96 20.66 21.70
N TRP A 422 1.98 20.12 21.03
CA TRP A 422 3.38 20.29 21.43
C TRP A 422 3.83 21.75 21.43
N PHE A 423 3.34 22.57 20.50
CA PHE A 423 3.57 24.00 20.53
C PHE A 423 2.93 24.69 21.74
N GLY A 424 1.70 24.28 22.10
CA GLY A 424 1.03 24.77 23.31
C GLY A 424 1.76 24.38 24.60
N GLU A 425 2.42 23.23 24.61
CA GLU A 425 3.25 22.72 25.72
C GLU A 425 4.67 23.32 25.73
N GLY A 426 5.08 24.02 24.67
CA GLY A 426 6.42 24.59 24.51
C GLY A 426 7.51 23.58 24.14
N THR A 427 7.13 22.34 23.77
CA THR A 427 8.06 21.26 23.38
C THR A 427 8.42 21.26 21.90
N ALA A 428 7.66 22.01 21.07
CA ALA A 428 7.93 22.17 19.64
C ALA A 428 7.71 23.62 19.16
N GLY A 429 8.34 24.00 18.05
CA GLY A 429 8.17 25.30 17.39
C GLY A 429 7.05 25.33 16.35
N LEU A 430 6.77 26.51 15.79
CA LEU A 430 5.87 26.66 14.64
C LEU A 430 6.43 25.94 13.39
N TRP A 431 5.54 25.44 12.54
CA TRP A 431 5.92 24.81 11.29
C TRP A 431 6.57 25.81 10.31
N ARG A 432 7.54 25.32 9.53
CA ARG A 432 8.25 26.08 8.48
C ARG A 432 8.25 25.27 7.18
N THR A 433 8.60 25.89 6.06
CA THR A 433 8.89 25.16 4.81
C THR A 433 10.04 24.18 5.08
N PRO A 434 9.91 22.88 4.72
CA PRO A 434 8.96 22.31 3.75
C PRO A 434 7.63 21.78 4.31
N GLU A 435 7.41 21.71 5.63
CA GLU A 435 6.24 21.06 6.23
C GLU A 435 4.97 21.94 6.19
N LEU A 436 5.15 23.26 6.27
CA LEU A 436 4.06 24.25 6.28
C LEU A 436 3.30 24.33 4.94
N ASP A 437 4.01 24.22 3.81
CA ASP A 437 3.41 24.44 2.49
C ASP A 437 2.42 23.33 2.09
N PRO A 438 2.72 22.02 2.30
CA PRO A 438 1.74 20.94 2.19
C PRO A 438 0.53 21.13 3.11
N ALA A 439 0.73 21.58 4.35
CA ALA A 439 -0.35 21.79 5.30
C ALA A 439 -1.31 22.92 4.88
N LEU A 440 -0.77 24.02 4.35
CA LEU A 440 -1.58 25.11 3.79
C LEU A 440 -2.25 24.69 2.47
N GLY A 441 -1.57 23.89 1.66
CA GLY A 441 -2.16 23.26 0.47
C GLY A 441 -3.36 22.39 0.81
N TRP A 442 -3.21 21.54 1.83
CA TRP A 442 -4.29 20.71 2.36
C TRP A 442 -5.45 21.56 2.90
N LYS A 443 -5.19 22.59 3.73
CA LYS A 443 -6.24 23.50 4.23
C LYS A 443 -7.05 24.13 3.11
N ARG A 444 -6.39 24.62 2.05
CA ARG A 444 -7.05 25.24 0.88
C ARG A 444 -7.86 24.24 0.05
N LYS A 445 -7.31 23.05 -0.19
CA LYS A 445 -7.95 22.01 -1.01
C LYS A 445 -9.14 21.37 -0.30
N ASN A 446 -8.99 21.01 0.97
CA ASN A 446 -9.94 20.17 1.69
C ASN A 446 -10.97 20.97 2.48
N GLN A 447 -10.69 22.23 2.81
CA GLN A 447 -11.58 23.12 3.58
C GLN A 447 -12.23 22.40 4.78
N PRO A 448 -11.42 21.86 5.72
CA PRO A 448 -11.94 21.08 6.83
C PRO A 448 -12.83 21.94 7.73
N THR A 449 -13.95 21.39 8.17
CA THR A 449 -14.87 22.04 9.10
C THR A 449 -14.59 21.58 10.53
N ALA A 450 -15.04 22.35 11.52
CA ALA A 450 -14.89 21.96 12.93
C ALA A 450 -15.61 20.64 13.23
N ALA A 451 -16.81 20.46 12.68
CA ALA A 451 -17.57 19.20 12.79
C ALA A 451 -16.85 18.03 12.12
N TRP A 452 -16.25 18.25 10.94
CA TRP A 452 -15.42 17.24 10.27
C TRP A 452 -14.23 16.83 11.13
N ALA A 453 -13.56 17.80 11.76
CA ALA A 453 -12.35 17.60 12.55
C ALA A 453 -12.60 16.94 13.91
N GLN A 454 -13.70 17.29 14.57
CA GLN A 454 -14.12 16.69 15.86
C GLN A 454 -14.21 15.17 15.79
N ARG A 455 -14.46 14.61 14.60
CA ARG A 455 -14.48 13.17 14.36
C ARG A 455 -13.15 12.45 14.57
N TYR A 456 -12.04 13.19 14.59
CA TYR A 456 -10.67 12.69 14.76
C TYR A 456 -10.01 13.26 16.02
N ASP A 457 -10.08 14.58 16.21
CA ASP A 457 -9.57 15.29 17.40
C ASP A 457 -10.36 16.57 17.65
N ALA A 458 -10.75 16.80 18.91
CA ALA A 458 -11.67 17.87 19.27
C ALA A 458 -11.06 19.29 19.19
N HIS A 459 -9.73 19.42 19.09
CA HIS A 459 -9.04 20.71 19.22
C HIS A 459 -8.82 21.42 17.88
N PHE A 460 -9.86 21.50 17.04
CA PHE A 460 -9.79 22.10 15.71
C PHE A 460 -9.31 23.56 15.72
N ASP A 461 -9.88 24.38 16.60
CA ASP A 461 -9.52 25.80 16.68
C ASP A 461 -8.05 26.00 17.04
N ARG A 462 -7.51 25.17 17.95
CA ARG A 462 -6.09 25.18 18.32
C ARG A 462 -5.22 24.83 17.11
N ALA A 463 -5.58 23.78 16.38
CA ALA A 463 -4.86 23.33 15.20
C ALA A 463 -4.85 24.40 14.09
N MET A 464 -5.99 25.02 13.81
CA MET A 464 -6.10 26.07 12.80
C MET A 464 -5.35 27.34 13.22
N GLN A 465 -5.44 27.76 14.48
CA GLN A 465 -4.68 28.90 14.99
C GLN A 465 -3.16 28.67 14.91
N PHE A 466 -2.70 27.46 15.20
CA PHE A 466 -1.29 27.09 15.05
C PHE A 466 -0.83 27.21 13.59
N LEU A 467 -1.64 26.73 12.65
CA LEU A 467 -1.34 26.82 11.22
C LEU A 467 -1.31 28.28 10.74
N ASP A 468 -2.30 29.08 11.15
CA ASP A 468 -2.38 30.51 10.80
C ASP A 468 -1.21 31.32 11.39
N ARG A 469 -0.77 30.98 12.61
CA ARG A 469 0.43 31.59 13.21
C ARG A 469 1.69 31.20 12.43
N SER A 470 1.80 29.94 12.04
CA SER A 470 2.93 29.46 11.23
C SER A 470 3.00 30.18 9.87
N GLU A 471 1.85 30.36 9.22
CA GLU A 471 1.74 31.14 7.97
C GLU A 471 2.12 32.60 8.16
N LYS A 472 1.56 33.29 9.17
CA LYS A 472 1.87 34.70 9.45
C LYS A 472 3.36 34.93 9.71
N VAL A 473 4.02 34.01 10.41
CA VAL A 473 5.47 34.10 10.65
C VAL A 473 6.25 33.95 9.34
N ARG A 474 5.90 32.96 8.49
CA ARG A 474 6.51 32.79 7.16
C ARG A 474 6.33 34.06 6.31
N ASP A 475 5.12 34.58 6.23
CA ASP A 475 4.79 35.73 5.40
C ASP A 475 5.44 37.00 5.95
N GLY A 476 5.55 37.13 7.27
CA GLY A 476 6.33 38.18 7.92
C GLY A 476 7.81 38.13 7.53
N PHE A 477 8.43 36.94 7.54
CA PHE A 477 9.81 36.75 7.07
C PHE A 477 9.97 37.06 5.58
N ILE A 478 9.03 36.66 4.74
CA ILE A 478 9.03 36.98 3.30
C ILE A 478 8.90 38.50 3.10
N ALA A 479 7.95 39.15 3.77
CA ALA A 479 7.71 40.58 3.67
C ALA A 479 8.88 41.42 4.19
N LEU A 480 9.57 40.96 5.25
CA LEU A 480 10.81 41.58 5.72
C LEU A 480 11.91 41.48 4.67
N ARG A 481 12.12 40.30 4.07
CA ARG A 481 13.06 40.12 2.95
C ARG A 481 12.69 40.96 1.73
N GLU A 482 11.41 41.12 1.42
CA GLU A 482 10.95 41.99 0.34
C GLU A 482 11.17 43.48 0.65
N LYS A 483 10.91 43.92 1.88
CA LYS A 483 11.20 45.29 2.33
C LYS A 483 12.70 45.58 2.28
N GLU A 484 13.53 44.65 2.74
CA GLU A 484 14.99 44.74 2.59
C GLU A 484 15.41 44.78 1.13
N ARG A 485 14.79 43.96 0.26
CA ARG A 485 15.06 43.98 -1.18
C ARG A 485 14.65 45.31 -1.82
N LYS A 486 13.50 45.88 -1.46
CA LYS A 486 13.03 47.19 -1.94
C LYS A 486 13.88 48.34 -1.39
N LYS A 487 14.32 48.27 -0.14
CA LYS A 487 15.26 49.22 0.46
C LYS A 487 16.60 49.17 -0.25
N LYS A 488 17.16 47.98 -0.45
CA LYS A 488 18.37 47.76 -1.26
C LYS A 488 18.20 48.24 -2.69
N LEU A 489 17.04 48.07 -3.32
CA LEU A 489 16.77 48.56 -4.68
C LEU A 489 16.73 50.10 -4.74
N ARG A 490 16.16 50.78 -3.73
CA ARG A 490 16.21 52.24 -3.62
C ARG A 490 17.62 52.73 -3.34
N GLU A 491 18.37 52.04 -2.49
CA GLU A 491 19.80 52.30 -2.26
C GLU A 491 20.61 52.08 -3.56
N TYR A 492 20.27 51.08 -4.38
CA TYR A 492 20.86 50.86 -5.70
C TYR A 492 20.46 51.93 -6.72
N GLN A 493 19.25 52.50 -6.65
CA GLN A 493 18.81 53.60 -7.51
C GLN A 493 19.49 54.93 -7.14
N TRP A 494 19.63 55.23 -5.84
CA TRP A 494 20.43 56.35 -5.35
C TRP A 494 21.92 56.17 -5.68
N ALA A 495 22.45 54.96 -5.50
CA ALA A 495 23.80 54.61 -5.92
C ALA A 495 23.97 54.73 -7.44
N ALA A 496 22.96 54.40 -8.26
CA ALA A 496 22.99 54.55 -9.72
C ALA A 496 22.94 56.02 -10.17
N GLY A 497 22.22 56.89 -9.45
CA GLY A 497 22.23 58.34 -9.69
C GLY A 497 23.59 58.97 -9.35
N ILE A 498 24.18 58.57 -8.22
CA ILE A 498 25.56 58.92 -7.86
C ILE A 498 26.55 58.32 -8.86
N LEU A 499 26.31 57.10 -9.34
CA LEU A 499 27.12 56.41 -10.36
C LEU A 499 27.07 57.11 -11.71
N ALA A 500 25.97 57.75 -12.09
CA ALA A 500 25.85 58.51 -13.34
C ALA A 500 26.67 59.81 -13.31
N ILE A 501 26.66 60.52 -12.17
CA ILE A 501 27.50 61.71 -11.93
C ILE A 501 28.97 61.30 -11.84
N LEU A 502 29.24 60.18 -11.14
CA LEU A 502 30.55 59.55 -11.10
C LEU A 502 30.96 58.98 -12.47
N LEU A 503 30.05 58.67 -13.40
CA LEU A 503 30.36 58.17 -14.75
C LEU A 503 30.93 59.29 -15.62
N VAL A 504 30.39 60.51 -15.45
CA VAL A 504 30.88 61.72 -16.12
C VAL A 504 32.24 62.12 -15.54
N ALA A 505 32.41 62.01 -14.21
CA ALA A 505 33.72 62.16 -13.58
C ALA A 505 34.68 61.01 -13.93
N ALA A 506 34.18 59.79 -14.14
CA ALA A 506 34.95 58.60 -14.49
C ALA A 506 35.38 58.61 -15.96
N LEU A 507 34.63 59.23 -16.89
CA LEU A 507 35.09 59.47 -18.26
C LEU A 507 36.30 60.42 -18.28
N PHE A 508 36.36 61.37 -17.35
CA PHE A 508 37.49 62.28 -17.17
C PHE A 508 38.68 61.59 -16.48
N LEU A 509 38.42 60.71 -15.51
CA LEU A 509 39.44 59.97 -14.76
C LEU A 509 39.89 58.66 -15.45
N ALA A 510 39.15 58.17 -16.46
CA ALA A 510 39.43 56.96 -17.24
C ALA A 510 40.68 57.07 -18.13
N GLN A 511 41.26 58.27 -18.29
CA GLN A 511 42.58 58.41 -18.88
C GLN A 511 43.73 58.08 -17.92
N ILE A 512 43.52 58.16 -16.60
CA ILE A 512 44.62 58.12 -15.64
C ILE A 512 44.86 56.74 -15.04
N ALA A 513 43.82 55.91 -14.84
CA ALA A 513 43.95 54.75 -13.95
C ALA A 513 43.83 53.40 -14.66
N ARG A 514 44.85 53.09 -15.47
CA ARG A 514 45.22 51.73 -15.91
C ARG A 514 45.79 50.82 -14.77
N LYS A 515 45.40 51.03 -13.51
CA LYS A 515 45.88 50.33 -12.31
C LYS A 515 44.76 50.43 -11.24
N GLU A 516 44.13 49.44 -10.62
CA GLU A 516 44.31 48.00 -10.32
C GLU A 516 42.89 47.43 -10.07
N LYS A 517 42.31 46.45 -10.78
CA LYS A 517 42.52 45.00 -10.92
C LYS A 517 42.44 44.09 -9.67
N ALA A 518 41.64 44.41 -8.63
CA ALA A 518 41.48 43.49 -7.48
C ALA A 518 40.06 43.26 -6.89
N ARG A 519 38.99 43.95 -7.33
CA ARG A 519 37.63 43.79 -6.73
C ARG A 519 36.65 42.89 -7.48
N ALA A 520 37.06 42.30 -8.61
CA ALA A 520 36.16 41.50 -9.46
C ALA A 520 36.09 40.01 -9.09
N GLU A 521 37.02 39.51 -8.27
CA GLU A 521 37.14 38.07 -7.96
C GLU A 521 36.25 37.63 -6.79
N GLN A 522 35.98 38.51 -5.83
CA GLN A 522 35.23 38.18 -4.61
C GLN A 522 33.71 37.97 -4.83
N ASN A 523 33.10 38.66 -5.80
CA ASN A 523 31.68 38.53 -6.12
C ASN A 523 31.36 37.27 -6.96
N LEU A 524 32.36 36.73 -7.67
CA LEU A 524 32.20 35.51 -8.46
C LEU A 524 32.19 34.27 -7.57
N GLN A 525 33.02 34.26 -6.51
CA GLN A 525 33.10 33.16 -5.54
C GLN A 525 31.79 32.93 -4.78
N LEU A 526 31.05 33.99 -4.43
CA LEU A 526 29.75 33.88 -3.75
C LEU A 526 28.63 33.33 -4.65
N ALA A 527 28.66 33.67 -5.95
CA ALA A 527 27.72 33.12 -6.93
C ALA A 527 28.05 31.65 -7.25
N GLN A 528 29.34 31.30 -7.30
CA GLN A 528 29.82 29.94 -7.50
C GLN A 528 29.52 29.03 -6.30
N ALA A 529 29.64 29.52 -5.06
CA ALA A 529 29.32 28.75 -3.86
C ALA A 529 27.83 28.37 -3.81
N ALA A 530 26.92 29.30 -4.14
CA ALA A 530 25.49 29.05 -4.18
C ALA A 530 25.08 28.04 -5.27
N VAL A 531 25.72 28.11 -6.45
CA VAL A 531 25.50 27.13 -7.53
C VAL A 531 26.09 25.78 -7.16
N ASN A 532 27.31 25.72 -6.62
CA ASN A 532 27.94 24.45 -6.23
C ASN A 532 27.25 23.77 -5.04
N GLU A 533 26.73 24.52 -4.07
CA GLU A 533 25.93 23.99 -2.97
C GLU A 533 24.65 23.32 -3.51
N MET A 534 23.94 24.02 -4.40
CA MET A 534 22.71 23.51 -5.05
C MET A 534 22.98 22.31 -5.99
N LEU A 535 24.11 22.31 -6.70
CA LEU A 535 24.54 21.20 -7.56
C LEU A 535 25.09 19.99 -6.77
N SER A 536 25.69 20.21 -5.60
CA SER A 536 26.21 19.15 -4.74
C SER A 536 25.09 18.37 -4.03
N SER A 537 23.99 19.04 -3.68
CA SER A 537 22.77 18.37 -3.17
C SER A 537 22.05 17.53 -4.22
N ALA A 538 22.34 17.76 -5.52
CA ALA A 538 21.73 17.03 -6.63
C ALA A 538 22.53 15.80 -7.07
N GLY A 539 23.83 15.71 -6.74
CA GLY A 539 24.78 14.82 -7.41
C GLY A 539 25.59 13.86 -6.55
N ARG A 540 25.17 13.49 -5.32
CA ARG A 540 25.89 12.46 -4.53
C ARG A 540 24.99 11.31 -4.07
N GLU A 541 25.47 10.10 -4.35
CA GLU A 541 25.30 8.82 -3.63
C GLU A 541 23.94 8.42 -3.00
N GLN A 542 22.79 8.91 -3.49
CA GLN A 542 21.47 8.42 -3.05
C GLN A 542 20.53 8.04 -4.20
N ALA A 543 21.03 8.01 -5.43
CA ALA A 543 20.21 7.89 -6.64
C ALA A 543 19.58 6.51 -6.86
N ARG A 544 20.16 5.40 -6.38
CA ARG A 544 19.59 4.05 -6.64
C ARG A 544 18.25 3.80 -5.93
N VAL A 545 18.00 4.50 -4.83
CA VAL A 545 16.77 4.37 -4.03
C VAL A 545 15.77 5.51 -4.31
N ALA A 546 16.26 6.64 -4.85
CA ALA A 546 15.45 7.81 -5.20
C ALA A 546 14.86 7.78 -6.63
N ALA A 547 15.17 6.73 -7.41
CA ALA A 547 14.78 6.57 -8.82
C ALA A 547 13.26 6.45 -9.08
N ASP A 548 12.43 6.53 -8.04
CA ASP A 548 10.97 6.46 -8.14
C ASP A 548 10.29 7.85 -7.98
N VAL A 549 11.05 8.97 -8.04
CA VAL A 549 10.51 10.35 -8.06
C VAL A 549 10.94 11.13 -9.32
N PRO A 550 10.23 10.95 -10.46
CA PRO A 550 10.57 11.56 -11.75
C PRO A 550 10.67 13.09 -11.73
N GLU A 551 9.85 13.76 -10.90
CA GLU A 551 9.78 15.23 -10.85
C GLU A 551 11.06 15.86 -10.30
N MET A 552 11.79 15.15 -9.43
CA MET A 552 13.06 15.64 -8.87
C MET A 552 14.23 15.47 -9.84
N GLU A 553 14.15 14.50 -10.76
CA GLU A 553 15.20 14.22 -11.73
C GLU A 553 15.19 15.22 -12.89
N GLU A 554 14.00 15.53 -13.41
CA GLU A 554 13.81 16.54 -14.45
C GLU A 554 14.23 17.93 -13.94
N PHE A 555 13.91 18.25 -12.69
CA PHE A 555 14.36 19.46 -12.02
C PHE A 555 15.90 19.56 -11.91
N ARG A 556 16.59 18.45 -11.59
CA ARG A 556 18.06 18.41 -11.52
C ARG A 556 18.71 18.58 -12.90
N LYS A 557 18.15 17.95 -13.94
CA LYS A 557 18.61 18.07 -15.33
C LYS A 557 18.47 19.51 -15.82
N GLU A 558 17.32 20.15 -15.56
CA GLU A 558 17.07 21.54 -15.95
C GLU A 558 18.02 22.52 -15.23
N LEU A 559 18.26 22.33 -13.93
CA LEU A 559 19.17 23.17 -13.16
C LEU A 559 20.62 23.09 -13.66
N LEU A 560 21.11 21.88 -13.95
CA LEU A 560 22.47 21.68 -14.47
C LEU A 560 22.64 22.19 -15.90
N GLN A 561 21.62 22.06 -16.76
CA GLN A 561 21.63 22.64 -18.09
C GLN A 561 21.71 24.18 -18.04
N LYS A 562 20.96 24.81 -17.12
CA LYS A 562 21.05 26.27 -16.88
C LYS A 562 22.44 26.67 -16.38
N ALA A 563 23.05 25.89 -15.48
CA ALA A 563 24.41 26.13 -15.00
C ALA A 563 25.45 26.01 -16.12
N LYS A 564 25.36 24.98 -16.97
CA LYS A 564 26.20 24.83 -18.19
C LYS A 564 26.07 26.02 -19.12
N ALA A 565 24.84 26.45 -19.44
CA ALA A 565 24.60 27.62 -20.28
C ALA A 565 25.18 28.92 -19.67
N PHE A 566 25.06 29.09 -18.35
CA PHE A 566 25.65 30.21 -17.63
C PHE A 566 27.18 30.23 -17.79
N TYR A 567 27.88 29.16 -17.44
CA TYR A 567 29.35 29.14 -17.54
C TYR A 567 29.84 29.29 -18.98
N THR A 568 29.11 28.79 -19.99
CA THR A 568 29.52 28.85 -21.41
C THR A 568 29.53 30.29 -21.91
N ASN A 569 28.56 31.09 -21.48
CA ASN A 569 28.49 32.49 -21.83
C ASN A 569 29.59 33.30 -21.13
N PHE A 570 29.96 32.93 -19.90
CA PHE A 570 31.01 33.62 -19.14
C PHE A 570 32.44 33.26 -19.58
N THR A 571 32.70 32.00 -19.98
CA THR A 571 34.00 31.60 -20.53
C THR A 571 34.26 32.27 -21.89
N LYS A 572 33.22 32.49 -22.72
CA LYS A 572 33.34 33.30 -23.95
C LYS A 572 33.78 34.75 -23.69
N GLN A 573 33.35 35.34 -22.57
CA GLN A 573 33.70 36.72 -22.20
C GLN A 573 35.07 36.81 -21.50
N LYS A 574 35.50 35.74 -20.82
CA LYS A 574 36.80 35.65 -20.12
C LYS A 574 37.46 34.28 -20.37
N PRO A 575 38.02 34.05 -21.56
CA PRO A 575 38.57 32.74 -21.95
C PRO A 575 39.77 32.30 -21.11
N ASP A 576 40.49 33.25 -20.47
CA ASP A 576 41.68 32.94 -19.67
C ASP A 576 41.42 32.62 -18.19
N SER A 577 40.16 32.65 -17.74
CA SER A 577 39.82 32.42 -16.33
C SER A 577 39.94 30.94 -15.97
N GLU A 578 40.98 30.58 -15.20
CA GLU A 578 41.17 29.24 -14.62
C GLU A 578 39.94 28.75 -13.87
N GLN A 579 39.34 29.63 -13.05
CA GLN A 579 38.21 29.29 -12.21
C GLN A 579 36.91 29.08 -13.00
N LEU A 580 36.73 29.71 -14.15
CA LEU A 580 35.54 29.45 -14.99
C LEU A 580 35.71 28.16 -15.79
N ALA A 581 36.93 27.87 -16.24
CA ALA A 581 37.23 26.63 -16.96
C ALA A 581 37.05 25.39 -16.06
N ILE A 582 37.46 25.46 -14.78
CA ILE A 582 37.28 24.33 -13.84
C ILE A 582 35.79 24.10 -13.52
N GLU A 583 35.00 25.15 -13.27
CA GLU A 583 33.57 25.03 -12.99
C GLU A 583 32.80 24.50 -14.19
N MET A 584 33.21 24.89 -15.40
CA MET A 584 32.67 24.33 -16.63
C MET A 584 32.95 22.82 -16.72
N GLY A 585 34.19 22.39 -16.50
CA GLY A 585 34.55 20.96 -16.49
C GLY A 585 33.69 20.15 -15.51
N TRP A 586 33.47 20.67 -14.29
CA TRP A 586 32.62 20.01 -13.29
C TRP A 586 31.12 20.04 -13.63
N ALA A 587 30.63 21.07 -14.32
CA ALA A 587 29.25 21.12 -14.81
C ALA A 587 28.98 20.02 -15.85
N TYR A 588 29.87 19.86 -16.82
CA TYR A 588 29.83 18.78 -17.81
C TYR A 588 29.91 17.40 -17.15
N PHE A 589 30.84 17.22 -16.21
CA PHE A 589 30.98 15.98 -15.46
C PHE A 589 29.68 15.57 -14.74
N ARG A 590 29.06 16.51 -14.00
CA ARG A 590 27.81 16.26 -13.26
C ARG A 590 26.62 15.97 -14.18
N LEU A 591 26.55 16.60 -15.35
CA LEU A 591 25.54 16.26 -16.37
C LEU A 591 25.73 14.83 -16.87
N GLY A 592 26.98 14.42 -17.12
CA GLY A 592 27.32 13.04 -17.46
C GLY A 592 26.81 12.03 -16.42
N ASP A 593 26.96 12.33 -15.14
CA ASP A 593 26.46 11.47 -14.05
C ASP A 593 24.95 11.32 -14.05
N ILE A 594 24.21 12.42 -14.25
CA ILE A 594 22.74 12.37 -14.31
C ILE A 594 22.27 11.57 -15.53
N HIS A 595 22.82 11.85 -16.71
CA HIS A 595 22.46 11.10 -17.92
C HIS A 595 22.74 9.59 -17.75
N ARG A 596 23.84 9.22 -17.10
CA ARG A 596 24.17 7.82 -16.80
C ARG A 596 23.15 7.18 -15.84
N LEU A 597 22.70 7.91 -14.81
CA LEU A 597 21.68 7.43 -13.88
C LEU A 597 20.30 7.23 -14.55
N LEU A 598 20.01 8.02 -15.58
CA LEU A 598 18.80 7.89 -16.42
C LEU A 598 18.93 6.82 -17.52
N SER A 599 20.05 6.10 -17.58
CA SER A 599 20.39 5.15 -18.65
C SER A 599 20.48 5.79 -20.05
N GLU A 600 20.69 7.11 -20.13
CA GLU A 600 20.92 7.88 -21.36
C GLU A 600 22.43 7.84 -21.72
N ASN A 601 22.98 6.64 -21.94
CA ASN A 601 24.43 6.40 -22.03
C ASN A 601 25.14 7.19 -23.14
N SER A 602 24.48 7.44 -24.28
CA SER A 602 25.05 8.24 -25.37
C SER A 602 25.28 9.69 -24.95
N ASP A 603 24.28 10.30 -24.29
CA ASP A 603 24.36 11.68 -23.81
C ASP A 603 25.39 11.79 -22.67
N ALA A 604 25.41 10.82 -21.76
CA ALA A 604 26.42 10.75 -20.70
C ALA A 604 27.84 10.73 -21.27
N ALA A 605 28.10 9.87 -22.27
CA ALA A 605 29.40 9.78 -22.92
C ALA A 605 29.78 11.08 -23.63
N SER A 606 28.81 11.80 -24.21
CA SER A 606 29.04 13.12 -24.81
C SER A 606 29.48 14.16 -23.76
N GLU A 607 28.74 14.26 -22.66
CA GLU A 607 29.03 15.22 -21.59
C GLU A 607 30.38 14.94 -20.89
N TYR A 608 30.77 13.67 -20.72
CA TYR A 608 32.10 13.33 -20.20
C TYR A 608 33.24 13.69 -21.15
N ARG A 609 33.06 13.55 -22.47
CA ARG A 609 34.08 13.98 -23.46
C ARG A 609 34.31 15.50 -23.42
N GLU A 610 33.25 16.27 -23.20
CA GLU A 610 33.36 17.71 -22.99
C GLU A 610 34.10 18.03 -21.68
N ALA A 611 33.79 17.34 -20.59
CA ALA A 611 34.54 17.49 -19.33
C ALA A 611 36.03 17.16 -19.49
N ILE A 612 36.36 16.08 -20.21
CA ILE A 612 37.73 15.70 -20.57
C ILE A 612 38.42 16.84 -21.31
N THR A 613 37.76 17.44 -22.30
CA THR A 613 38.32 18.55 -23.08
C THR A 613 38.69 19.73 -22.18
N GLN A 614 37.81 20.11 -21.24
CA GLN A 614 38.08 21.20 -20.30
C GLN A 614 39.25 20.87 -19.34
N PHE A 615 39.24 19.70 -18.71
CA PHE A 615 40.28 19.33 -17.75
C PHE A 615 41.63 19.01 -18.41
N GLN A 616 41.64 18.57 -19.67
CA GLN A 616 42.86 18.38 -20.44
C GLN A 616 43.55 19.71 -20.73
N ALA A 617 42.78 20.73 -21.13
CA ALA A 617 43.31 22.09 -21.32
C ALA A 617 43.86 22.67 -20.00
N LEU A 618 43.16 22.46 -18.88
CA LEU A 618 43.62 22.88 -17.55
C LEU A 618 44.91 22.17 -17.11
N THR A 619 45.00 20.85 -17.34
CA THR A 619 46.20 20.06 -16.97
C THR A 619 47.42 20.47 -17.79
N ALA A 620 47.23 20.80 -19.08
CA ALA A 620 48.31 21.30 -19.93
C ALA A 620 48.79 22.70 -19.52
N LYS A 621 47.86 23.59 -19.14
CA LYS A 621 48.17 24.97 -18.72
C LYS A 621 48.75 25.05 -17.31
N TYR A 622 48.35 24.13 -16.42
CA TYR A 622 48.75 24.11 -15.00
C TYR A 622 49.29 22.73 -14.58
N PRO A 623 50.44 22.28 -15.11
CA PRO A 623 50.96 20.92 -14.88
C PRO A 623 51.36 20.64 -13.43
N GLY A 624 51.57 21.68 -12.61
CA GLY A 624 51.89 21.57 -11.18
C GLY A 624 50.67 21.43 -10.25
N LYS A 625 49.44 21.44 -10.77
CA LYS A 625 48.21 21.26 -9.97
C LYS A 625 47.66 19.84 -10.10
N PRO A 626 47.94 18.93 -9.13
CA PRO A 626 47.55 17.52 -9.22
C PRO A 626 46.02 17.33 -9.28
N GLU A 627 45.23 18.26 -8.77
CA GLU A 627 43.77 18.20 -8.74
C GLU A 627 43.15 18.19 -10.15
N TYR A 628 43.75 18.89 -11.11
CA TYR A 628 43.24 18.93 -12.49
C TYR A 628 43.54 17.63 -13.23
N ARG A 629 44.72 17.05 -12.96
CA ARG A 629 45.06 15.72 -13.45
C ARG A 629 44.12 14.66 -12.87
N GLN A 630 43.78 14.76 -11.58
CA GLN A 630 42.81 13.86 -10.97
C GLN A 630 41.40 14.04 -11.55
N ALA A 631 40.93 15.28 -11.74
CA ALA A 631 39.63 15.55 -12.36
C ALA A 631 39.55 15.00 -13.79
N LEU A 632 40.61 15.17 -14.58
CA LEU A 632 40.73 14.59 -15.91
C LEU A 632 40.67 13.06 -15.87
N ALA A 633 41.39 12.43 -14.95
CA ALA A 633 41.37 10.98 -14.77
C ALA A 633 39.97 10.47 -14.38
N ASN A 634 39.28 11.17 -13.48
CA ASN A 634 37.91 10.83 -13.09
C ASN A 634 36.96 10.89 -14.28
N SER A 635 37.05 11.93 -15.13
CA SER A 635 36.23 12.02 -16.34
C SER A 635 36.47 10.87 -17.31
N TYR A 636 37.71 10.43 -17.47
CA TYR A 636 38.03 9.22 -18.24
C TYR A 636 37.50 7.94 -17.60
N ASN A 637 37.61 7.78 -16.28
CA ASN A 637 37.07 6.62 -15.56
C ASN A 637 35.55 6.51 -15.74
N TRP A 638 34.81 7.60 -15.58
CA TRP A 638 33.36 7.59 -15.75
C TRP A 638 32.90 7.46 -17.20
N LEU A 639 33.67 8.01 -18.16
CA LEU A 639 33.47 7.71 -19.58
C LEU A 639 33.65 6.20 -19.85
N GLY A 640 34.68 5.58 -19.27
CA GLY A 640 34.89 4.13 -19.34
C GLY A 640 33.71 3.34 -18.79
N GLU A 641 33.18 3.75 -17.63
CA GLU A 641 32.03 3.09 -17.00
C GLU A 641 30.76 3.21 -17.84
N THR A 642 30.52 4.39 -18.44
CA THR A 642 29.40 4.58 -19.37
C THR A 642 29.54 3.74 -20.64
N LEU A 643 30.74 3.65 -21.22
CA LEU A 643 30.98 2.89 -22.46
C LEU A 643 31.00 1.38 -22.23
N ARG A 644 31.29 0.90 -21.02
CA ARG A 644 31.28 -0.53 -20.69
C ARG A 644 29.89 -1.16 -20.75
N ALA A 645 28.83 -0.36 -20.63
CA ALA A 645 27.44 -0.84 -20.66
C ALA A 645 27.03 -1.46 -22.01
N ASP A 646 27.75 -1.15 -23.10
CA ASP A 646 27.53 -1.72 -24.43
C ASP A 646 28.77 -2.51 -24.89
N GLY A 647 28.57 -3.78 -25.24
CA GLY A 647 29.63 -4.67 -25.70
C GLY A 647 30.38 -4.13 -26.92
N ALA A 648 29.71 -3.37 -27.79
CA ALA A 648 30.30 -2.76 -28.97
C ALA A 648 31.35 -1.67 -28.64
N THR A 649 31.31 -1.09 -27.45
CA THR A 649 32.21 -0.02 -27.01
C THR A 649 33.25 -0.45 -25.98
N SER A 650 33.39 -1.77 -25.75
CA SER A 650 34.33 -2.33 -24.77
C SER A 650 35.79 -1.88 -24.98
N SER A 651 36.26 -1.79 -26.22
CA SER A 651 37.63 -1.33 -26.52
C SER A 651 37.83 0.14 -26.14
N ALA A 652 36.85 1.00 -26.44
CA ALA A 652 36.89 2.41 -26.10
C ALA A 652 36.78 2.64 -24.58
N ALA A 653 36.00 1.80 -23.88
CA ALA A 653 35.92 1.81 -22.43
C ALA A 653 37.29 1.49 -21.79
N GLU A 654 37.97 0.46 -22.29
CA GLU A 654 39.29 0.07 -21.81
C GLU A 654 40.34 1.16 -22.05
N GLU A 655 40.34 1.77 -23.25
CA GLU A 655 41.22 2.90 -23.54
C GLU A 655 41.02 4.05 -22.54
N ALA A 656 39.76 4.38 -22.23
CA ALA A 656 39.45 5.42 -21.25
C ALA A 656 39.99 5.06 -19.84
N TYR A 657 39.80 3.83 -19.38
CA TYR A 657 40.37 3.37 -18.11
C TYR A 657 41.90 3.42 -18.09
N ASN A 658 42.55 2.97 -19.18
CA ASN A 658 44.00 3.00 -19.30
C ASN A 658 44.54 4.44 -19.22
N ARG A 659 43.83 5.41 -19.81
CA ARG A 659 44.16 6.84 -19.69
C ARG A 659 43.97 7.36 -18.26
N ALA A 660 42.88 6.99 -17.59
CA ALA A 660 42.64 7.36 -16.21
C ALA A 660 43.75 6.82 -15.28
N LEU A 661 44.12 5.55 -15.41
CA LEU A 661 45.20 4.92 -14.65
C LEU A 661 46.55 5.59 -14.90
N GLN A 662 46.89 5.86 -16.17
CA GLN A 662 48.13 6.57 -16.51
C GLN A 662 48.22 7.93 -15.81
N LEU A 663 47.12 8.68 -15.78
CA LEU A 663 47.06 10.00 -15.14
C LEU A 663 47.15 9.89 -13.61
N GLN A 664 46.46 8.92 -13.00
CA GLN A 664 46.44 8.71 -11.54
C GLN A 664 47.77 8.15 -11.01
N GLN A 665 48.41 7.24 -11.74
CA GLN A 665 49.71 6.67 -11.36
C GLN A 665 50.84 7.72 -11.38
N ALA A 666 50.69 8.78 -12.18
CA ALA A 666 51.60 9.92 -12.25
C ALA A 666 51.34 10.98 -11.17
N LEU A 667 50.40 10.76 -10.23
CA LEU A 667 50.20 11.63 -9.07
C LEU A 667 51.22 11.32 -7.96
N PRO A 668 51.57 12.31 -7.11
CA PRO A 668 52.55 12.11 -6.04
C PRO A 668 52.12 11.00 -5.06
N ARG A 669 53.04 10.09 -4.75
CA ARG A 669 52.79 8.94 -3.85
C ARG A 669 53.19 9.17 -2.39
N ASP A 670 54.04 10.17 -2.11
CA ASP A 670 54.46 10.55 -0.75
C ASP A 670 54.51 12.08 -0.60
N GLY A 671 53.95 12.61 0.50
CA GLY A 671 53.97 14.03 0.85
C GLY A 671 52.75 14.49 1.68
N ALA A 672 52.89 15.62 2.40
CA ALA A 672 51.82 16.26 3.15
C ALA A 672 50.75 16.86 2.21
N GLY A 673 49.82 16.02 1.74
CA GLY A 673 48.73 16.38 0.83
C GLY A 673 47.66 15.29 0.75
N ASN A 674 46.65 15.46 -0.11
CA ASN A 674 45.45 14.59 -0.27
C ASN A 674 45.74 13.16 -0.82
N VAL A 675 46.90 12.57 -0.50
CA VAL A 675 47.34 11.23 -0.94
C VAL A 675 46.28 10.13 -0.73
N PRO A 676 45.53 10.07 0.40
CA PRO A 676 44.45 9.10 0.57
C PRO A 676 43.32 9.22 -0.47
N VAL A 677 43.04 10.42 -0.96
CA VAL A 677 41.99 10.66 -1.96
C VAL A 677 42.42 10.14 -3.33
N TYR A 678 43.65 10.43 -3.75
CA TYR A 678 44.18 9.94 -5.03
C TYR A 678 44.34 8.42 -5.05
N GLN A 679 44.79 7.84 -3.93
CA GLN A 679 44.88 6.39 -3.74
C GLN A 679 43.50 5.72 -3.89
N ARG A 680 42.47 6.28 -3.26
CA ARG A 680 41.09 5.78 -3.37
C ARG A 680 40.55 5.84 -4.80
N GLU A 681 40.76 6.96 -5.50
CA GLU A 681 40.30 7.10 -6.88
C GLU A 681 41.07 6.20 -7.86
N LEU A 682 42.36 5.96 -7.64
CA LEU A 682 43.14 4.97 -8.39
C LEU A 682 42.57 3.56 -8.19
N ALA A 683 42.24 3.19 -6.95
CA ALA A 683 41.61 1.91 -6.64
C ALA A 683 40.26 1.75 -7.38
N ARG A 684 39.44 2.80 -7.43
CA ARG A 684 38.16 2.80 -8.15
C ARG A 684 38.34 2.53 -9.65
N THR A 685 39.35 3.13 -10.27
CA THR A 685 39.64 2.90 -11.69
C THR A 685 40.10 1.46 -11.97
N HIS A 686 40.97 0.90 -11.11
CA HIS A 686 41.35 -0.51 -11.19
C HIS A 686 40.13 -1.42 -11.02
N TYR A 687 39.31 -1.19 -10.01
CA TYR A 687 38.06 -1.93 -9.78
C TYR A 687 37.13 -1.90 -11.02
N ASN A 688 36.87 -0.72 -11.57
CA ASN A 688 35.97 -0.56 -12.73
C ASN A 688 36.52 -1.25 -14.00
N ARG A 689 37.83 -1.13 -14.26
CA ARG A 689 38.48 -1.84 -15.37
C ARG A 689 38.47 -3.35 -15.15
N GLY A 690 38.66 -3.81 -13.90
CA GLY A 690 38.54 -5.20 -13.50
C GLY A 690 37.19 -5.81 -13.90
N ILE A 691 36.08 -5.08 -13.71
CA ILE A 691 34.74 -5.54 -14.14
C ILE A 691 34.64 -5.64 -15.67
N LEU A 692 35.17 -4.67 -16.43
CA LEU A 692 35.22 -4.74 -17.90
C LEU A 692 36.00 -5.97 -18.38
N LEU A 693 37.16 -6.21 -17.76
CA LEU A 693 38.04 -7.33 -18.09
C LEU A 693 37.35 -8.67 -17.80
N TYR A 694 36.61 -8.76 -16.70
CA TYR A 694 35.78 -9.93 -16.40
C TYR A 694 34.70 -10.16 -17.47
N GLN A 695 33.95 -9.12 -17.83
CA GLN A 695 32.91 -9.20 -18.87
C GLN A 695 33.46 -9.59 -20.25
N THR A 696 34.69 -9.19 -20.55
CA THR A 696 35.41 -9.54 -21.79
C THR A 696 36.25 -10.82 -21.66
N LYS A 697 36.07 -11.59 -20.57
CA LYS A 697 36.69 -12.89 -20.30
C LYS A 697 38.23 -12.87 -20.21
N ARG A 698 38.80 -11.77 -19.75
CA ARG A 698 40.25 -11.59 -19.52
C ARG A 698 40.56 -11.76 -18.03
N VAL A 699 40.39 -13.00 -17.58
CA VAL A 699 40.38 -13.41 -16.17
C VAL A 699 41.64 -12.96 -15.41
N GLU A 700 42.84 -13.25 -15.93
CA GLU A 700 44.09 -12.92 -15.23
C GLU A 700 44.27 -11.42 -14.98
N GLN A 701 43.94 -10.61 -15.98
CA GLN A 701 44.06 -9.14 -15.90
C GLN A 701 42.97 -8.56 -15.00
N SER A 702 41.77 -9.15 -15.02
CA SER A 702 40.68 -8.80 -14.11
C SER A 702 41.05 -9.09 -12.65
N GLU A 703 41.62 -10.26 -12.37
CA GLU A 703 42.07 -10.63 -11.02
C GLU A 703 43.17 -9.67 -10.54
N ALA A 704 44.15 -9.35 -11.39
CA ALA A 704 45.21 -8.40 -11.06
C ALA A 704 44.65 -7.01 -10.69
N ASP A 705 43.67 -6.52 -11.44
CA ASP A 705 43.03 -5.23 -11.17
C ASP A 705 42.21 -5.22 -9.87
N PHE A 706 41.44 -6.28 -9.59
CA PHE A 706 40.71 -6.36 -8.33
C PHE A 706 41.65 -6.44 -7.13
N ARG A 707 42.73 -7.23 -7.23
CA ARG A 707 43.75 -7.32 -6.16
C ARG A 707 44.45 -5.99 -5.92
N GLU A 708 44.78 -5.25 -6.97
CA GLU A 708 45.39 -3.92 -6.83
C GLU A 708 44.40 -2.93 -6.19
N ALA A 709 43.13 -2.97 -6.57
CA ALA A 709 42.10 -2.15 -5.92
C ALA A 709 41.97 -2.46 -4.42
N ILE A 710 41.94 -3.73 -4.04
CA ILE A 710 41.91 -4.19 -2.64
C ILE A 710 43.15 -3.69 -1.88
N HIS A 711 44.34 -3.93 -2.42
CA HIS A 711 45.61 -3.49 -1.81
C HIS A 711 45.64 -1.97 -1.56
N LEU A 712 45.10 -1.17 -2.49
CA LEU A 712 45.02 0.27 -2.33
C LEU A 712 43.95 0.71 -1.31
N LEU A 713 42.88 -0.06 -1.10
CA LEU A 713 41.76 0.28 -0.22
C LEU A 713 41.94 -0.20 1.23
N GLU A 714 42.62 -1.34 1.45
CA GLU A 714 42.90 -1.91 2.78
C GLU A 714 43.44 -0.89 3.81
N PRO A 715 44.52 -0.13 3.53
CA PRO A 715 45.05 0.84 4.50
C PRO A 715 44.10 2.02 4.73
N LEU A 716 43.21 2.32 3.78
CA LEU A 716 42.23 3.41 3.89
C LEU A 716 41.00 3.00 4.72
N ALA A 717 40.66 1.72 4.70
CA ALA A 717 39.52 1.13 5.41
C ALA A 717 39.81 0.83 6.90
N GLY A 718 41.08 0.56 7.25
CA GLY A 718 41.50 0.11 8.60
C GLY A 718 41.41 1.13 9.74
N SER A 719 41.10 2.41 9.47
CA SER A 719 41.11 3.49 10.49
C SER A 719 39.83 3.63 11.34
N GLY A 720 38.90 2.68 11.26
CA GLY A 720 37.72 2.57 12.16
C GLY A 720 36.60 3.60 11.96
N VAL A 721 36.79 4.65 11.16
CA VAL A 721 35.78 5.72 10.93
C VAL A 721 35.51 6.00 9.44
N ASN A 722 36.29 5.40 8.53
CA ASN A 722 36.21 5.66 7.09
C ASN A 722 35.22 4.73 6.36
N PHE A 723 33.92 5.07 6.44
CA PHE A 723 32.85 4.28 5.81
C PHE A 723 32.98 4.13 4.28
N GLY A 724 33.46 5.16 3.58
CA GLY A 724 33.56 5.16 2.10
C GLY A 724 34.58 4.14 1.56
N PRO A 725 35.87 4.21 1.93
CA PRO A 725 36.87 3.21 1.54
C PRO A 725 36.52 1.78 1.99
N ALA A 726 35.91 1.62 3.17
CA ALA A 726 35.45 0.31 3.63
C ALA A 726 34.35 -0.27 2.72
N GLN A 727 33.38 0.54 2.30
CA GLN A 727 32.35 0.10 1.36
C GLN A 727 32.95 -0.31 0.00
N GLU A 728 33.88 0.49 -0.54
CA GLU A 728 34.55 0.18 -1.80
C GLU A 728 35.40 -1.09 -1.71
N LEU A 729 36.06 -1.32 -0.58
CA LEU A 729 36.80 -2.56 -0.31
C LEU A 729 35.87 -3.77 -0.34
N ALA A 730 34.73 -3.70 0.35
CA ALA A 730 33.75 -4.78 0.36
C ALA A 730 33.21 -5.10 -1.05
N ARG A 731 32.97 -4.08 -1.89
CA ARG A 731 32.58 -4.27 -3.30
C ARG A 731 33.68 -4.98 -4.11
N ALA A 732 34.95 -4.59 -3.91
CA ALA A 732 36.08 -5.19 -4.60
C ALA A 732 36.30 -6.65 -4.19
N ASP A 733 36.23 -6.94 -2.87
CA ASP A 733 36.29 -8.29 -2.33
C ASP A 733 35.17 -9.18 -2.90
N ASN A 734 33.93 -8.70 -2.90
CA ASN A 734 32.79 -9.47 -3.42
C ASN A 734 32.95 -9.81 -4.92
N ASN A 735 33.37 -8.84 -5.74
CA ASN A 735 33.56 -9.07 -7.17
C ASN A 735 34.76 -9.98 -7.48
N LEU A 736 35.84 -9.90 -6.69
CA LEU A 736 36.94 -10.86 -6.78
C LEU A 736 36.46 -12.26 -6.39
N GLY A 737 35.64 -12.39 -5.35
CA GLY A 737 34.97 -13.64 -4.98
C GLY A 737 34.16 -14.23 -6.15
N THR A 738 33.38 -13.39 -6.84
CA THR A 738 32.60 -13.79 -8.02
C THR A 738 33.48 -14.26 -9.19
N LEU A 739 34.57 -13.56 -9.47
CA LEU A 739 35.56 -13.97 -10.49
C LEU A 739 36.19 -15.33 -10.13
N LEU A 740 36.64 -15.50 -8.88
CA LEU A 740 37.27 -16.75 -8.44
C LEU A 740 36.30 -17.92 -8.46
N ARG A 741 35.03 -17.67 -8.11
CA ARG A 741 33.95 -18.66 -8.20
C ARG A 741 33.71 -19.08 -9.66
N SER A 742 33.71 -18.15 -10.63
CA SER A 742 33.53 -18.51 -12.05
C SER A 742 34.65 -19.39 -12.59
N GLU A 743 35.86 -19.23 -12.03
CA GLU A 743 37.02 -20.08 -12.31
C GLU A 743 37.06 -21.35 -11.44
N ASN A 744 35.98 -21.67 -10.72
CA ASN A 744 35.84 -22.81 -9.83
C ASN A 744 36.88 -22.87 -8.69
N ARG A 745 37.47 -21.73 -8.31
CA ARG A 745 38.38 -21.57 -7.17
C ARG A 745 37.60 -21.26 -5.89
N LEU A 746 36.70 -22.17 -5.52
CA LEU A 746 35.67 -21.95 -4.50
C LEU A 746 36.23 -21.63 -3.11
N ALA A 747 37.38 -22.20 -2.74
CA ALA A 747 38.03 -21.93 -1.44
C ALA A 747 38.57 -20.49 -1.36
N ASP A 748 39.23 -20.03 -2.43
CA ASP A 748 39.73 -18.65 -2.51
C ASP A 748 38.57 -17.66 -2.55
N ALA A 749 37.52 -17.96 -3.33
CA ALA A 749 36.32 -17.14 -3.42
C ALA A 749 35.65 -16.91 -2.06
N ARG A 750 35.62 -17.95 -1.22
CA ARG A 750 35.02 -17.89 0.12
C ARG A 750 35.67 -16.84 1.00
N VAL A 751 37.00 -16.74 0.97
CA VAL A 751 37.75 -15.78 1.79
C VAL A 751 37.28 -14.36 1.49
N PHE A 752 37.21 -14.00 0.21
CA PHE A 752 36.81 -12.65 -0.20
C PHE A 752 35.33 -12.37 0.05
N TYR A 753 34.43 -13.33 -0.17
CA TYR A 753 33.02 -13.15 0.21
C TYR A 753 32.83 -12.96 1.72
N GLU A 754 33.56 -13.70 2.56
CA GLU A 754 33.49 -13.54 4.02
C GLU A 754 34.08 -12.18 4.48
N GLN A 755 35.13 -11.68 3.80
CA GLN A 755 35.66 -10.33 4.03
C GLN A 755 34.65 -9.24 3.66
N ALA A 756 34.06 -9.31 2.46
CA ALA A 756 33.01 -8.40 2.02
C ALA A 756 31.82 -8.39 2.99
N LEU A 757 31.39 -9.58 3.40
CA LEU A 757 30.29 -9.75 4.35
C LEU A 757 30.59 -9.12 5.72
N GLY A 758 31.78 -9.38 6.28
CA GLY A 758 32.19 -8.82 7.56
C GLY A 758 32.23 -7.29 7.55
N ILE A 759 32.69 -6.69 6.45
CA ILE A 759 32.65 -5.24 6.27
C ILE A 759 31.21 -4.74 6.14
N GLY A 760 30.38 -5.39 5.30
CA GLY A 760 28.98 -5.01 5.09
C GLY A 760 28.12 -5.08 6.37
N GLU A 761 28.28 -6.13 7.18
CA GLU A 761 27.61 -6.29 8.47
C GLU A 761 27.99 -5.15 9.43
N ARG A 762 29.29 -4.80 9.48
CA ARG A 762 29.78 -3.69 10.29
C ARG A 762 29.22 -2.34 9.83
N LEU A 763 29.26 -2.05 8.53
CA LEU A 763 28.71 -0.80 7.97
C LEU A 763 27.21 -0.65 8.27
N THR A 764 26.45 -1.72 8.11
CA THR A 764 25.01 -1.73 8.39
C THR A 764 24.71 -1.58 9.88
N LYS A 765 25.52 -2.19 10.76
CA LYS A 765 25.39 -2.04 12.20
C LYS A 765 25.70 -0.62 12.68
N GLU A 766 26.74 0.02 12.12
CA GLU A 766 27.14 1.38 12.48
C GLU A 766 26.21 2.45 11.87
N LYS A 767 25.56 2.15 10.74
CA LYS A 767 24.63 3.05 10.04
C LYS A 767 23.33 2.31 9.65
N PRO A 768 22.46 1.97 10.62
CA PRO A 768 21.26 1.15 10.39
C PRO A 768 20.23 1.82 9.47
N ASP A 769 20.23 3.14 9.35
CA ASP A 769 19.32 3.87 8.47
C ASP A 769 19.84 3.99 7.02
N ASN A 770 21.08 3.56 6.74
CA ASN A 770 21.63 3.61 5.40
C ASN A 770 21.11 2.46 4.53
N ARG A 771 20.17 2.79 3.65
CA ARG A 771 19.54 1.83 2.71
C ARG A 771 20.51 1.22 1.71
N GLU A 772 21.55 1.95 1.28
CA GLU A 772 22.55 1.42 0.34
C GLU A 772 23.39 0.32 1.00
N TYR A 773 23.79 0.51 2.26
CA TYR A 773 24.54 -0.52 3.00
C TYR A 773 23.71 -1.78 3.22
N LYS A 774 22.42 -1.64 3.55
CA LYS A 774 21.50 -2.77 3.66
C LYS A 774 21.34 -3.52 2.33
N PHE A 775 21.25 -2.78 1.22
CA PHE A 775 21.11 -3.36 -0.11
C PHE A 775 22.36 -4.17 -0.51
N GLU A 776 23.54 -3.59 -0.33
CA GLU A 776 24.80 -4.27 -0.67
C GLU A 776 25.07 -5.47 0.23
N LEU A 777 24.77 -5.34 1.53
CA LEU A 777 24.83 -6.47 2.44
C LEU A 777 23.93 -7.62 2.00
N ALA A 778 22.73 -7.33 1.47
CA ALA A 778 21.87 -8.35 0.90
C ALA A 778 22.49 -9.02 -0.34
N THR A 779 23.12 -8.26 -1.22
CA THR A 779 23.87 -8.80 -2.37
C THR A 779 25.00 -9.73 -1.91
N TYR A 780 25.78 -9.34 -0.90
CA TYR A 780 26.87 -10.18 -0.36
C TYR A 780 26.35 -11.48 0.25
N TYR A 781 25.17 -11.43 0.90
CA TYR A 781 24.51 -12.64 1.40
C TYR A 781 24.09 -13.59 0.27
N ASP A 782 23.51 -13.08 -0.82
CA ASP A 782 23.10 -13.90 -1.97
C ASP A 782 24.30 -14.45 -2.75
N ASP A 783 25.36 -13.66 -2.95
CA ASP A 783 26.57 -14.12 -3.64
C ASP A 783 27.31 -15.21 -2.82
N LEU A 784 27.37 -15.06 -1.50
CA LEU A 784 27.88 -16.12 -0.62
C LEU A 784 26.95 -17.35 -0.62
N ALA A 785 25.63 -17.16 -0.68
CA ALA A 785 24.69 -18.28 -0.78
C ALA A 785 24.89 -19.07 -2.08
N LEU A 786 25.14 -18.39 -3.20
CA LEU A 786 25.50 -19.00 -4.49
C LEU A 786 26.81 -19.79 -4.41
N LEU A 787 27.84 -19.26 -3.75
CA LEU A 787 29.09 -20.00 -3.53
C LEU A 787 28.85 -21.28 -2.71
N LEU A 788 28.10 -21.15 -1.61
CA LEU A 788 27.82 -22.28 -0.71
C LEU A 788 26.99 -23.36 -1.39
N LEU A 789 26.09 -22.97 -2.30
CA LEU A 789 25.37 -23.88 -3.20
C LEU A 789 26.35 -24.69 -4.06
N ASP A 790 27.32 -24.03 -4.70
CA ASP A 790 28.34 -24.70 -5.53
C ASP A 790 29.26 -25.63 -4.71
N GLN A 791 29.49 -25.30 -3.43
CA GLN A 791 30.24 -26.14 -2.48
C GLN A 791 29.40 -27.29 -1.91
N GLY A 792 28.08 -27.29 -2.09
CA GLY A 792 27.16 -28.27 -1.50
C GLY A 792 26.80 -28.02 -0.03
N ASP A 793 27.16 -26.88 0.55
CA ASP A 793 26.76 -26.48 1.92
C ASP A 793 25.37 -25.83 1.92
N LEU A 794 24.36 -26.66 1.63
CA LEU A 794 22.99 -26.22 1.35
C LEU A 794 22.29 -25.57 2.55
N GLU A 795 22.61 -25.99 3.78
CA GLU A 795 22.03 -25.40 4.99
C GLU A 795 22.53 -23.97 5.21
N LEU A 796 23.85 -23.76 5.07
CA LEU A 796 24.41 -22.42 5.20
C LEU A 796 23.99 -21.54 4.01
N ALA A 797 23.94 -22.09 2.79
CA ALA A 797 23.45 -21.38 1.60
C ALA A 797 22.02 -20.85 1.84
N ARG A 798 21.12 -21.71 2.34
CA ARG A 798 19.74 -21.34 2.66
C ARG A 798 19.65 -20.28 3.74
N LYS A 799 20.50 -20.37 4.77
CA LYS A 799 20.56 -19.35 5.83
C LYS A 799 20.94 -17.99 5.25
N ARG A 800 21.99 -17.92 4.42
CA ARG A 800 22.46 -16.66 3.83
C ARG A 800 21.41 -16.06 2.88
N ASN A 801 20.81 -16.88 2.01
CA ASN A 801 19.74 -16.42 1.12
C ASN A 801 18.52 -15.85 1.89
N ARG A 802 18.13 -16.44 3.03
CA ARG A 802 17.07 -15.86 3.87
C ARG A 802 17.44 -14.50 4.46
N GLN A 803 18.71 -14.29 4.81
CA GLN A 803 19.19 -12.99 5.30
C GLN A 803 19.12 -11.94 4.18
N ALA A 804 19.47 -12.30 2.95
CA ALA A 804 19.31 -11.45 1.78
C ALA A 804 17.84 -11.07 1.54
N ILE A 805 16.94 -12.08 1.47
CA ILE A 805 15.49 -11.86 1.29
C ILE A 805 14.94 -10.91 2.36
N GLY A 806 15.28 -11.10 3.64
CA GLY A 806 14.79 -10.23 4.71
C GLY A 806 15.23 -8.77 4.58
N LEU A 807 16.47 -8.53 4.16
CA LEU A 807 16.97 -7.17 3.92
C LEU A 807 16.35 -6.54 2.67
N ILE A 808 16.20 -7.29 1.58
CA ILE A 808 15.61 -6.78 0.34
C ILE A 808 14.11 -6.47 0.55
N ASP A 809 13.38 -7.34 1.25
CA ASP A 809 11.95 -7.15 1.56
C ASP A 809 11.73 -5.85 2.34
N GLU A 810 12.55 -5.58 3.37
CA GLU A 810 12.54 -4.31 4.12
C GLU A 810 12.73 -3.10 3.18
N LEU A 811 13.57 -3.23 2.16
CA LEU A 811 13.88 -2.16 1.22
C LEU A 811 12.84 -1.99 0.10
N THR A 812 11.99 -2.97 -0.18
CA THR A 812 11.00 -2.88 -1.29
C THR A 812 9.87 -1.87 -1.02
N SER A 813 9.65 -1.47 0.23
CA SER A 813 8.72 -0.40 0.59
C SER A 813 9.49 0.86 1.04
N PRO A 814 9.35 2.03 0.39
CA PRO A 814 8.50 2.38 -0.74
C PRO A 814 9.26 2.39 -2.08
N ALA A 815 10.22 1.49 -2.32
CA ALA A 815 11.02 1.44 -3.55
C ALA A 815 10.70 0.17 -4.39
N PRO A 816 9.57 0.12 -5.12
CA PRO A 816 9.15 -1.05 -5.89
C PRO A 816 10.17 -1.47 -6.97
N SER A 817 11.06 -0.57 -7.37
CA SER A 817 12.19 -0.84 -8.26
C SER A 817 13.12 -1.98 -7.77
N LEU A 818 13.22 -2.20 -6.45
CA LEU A 818 14.03 -3.26 -5.86
C LEU A 818 13.38 -4.65 -5.90
N SER A 819 12.12 -4.75 -6.34
CA SER A 819 11.40 -6.04 -6.44
C SER A 819 12.07 -7.02 -7.40
N VAL A 820 12.87 -6.54 -8.37
CA VAL A 820 13.65 -7.38 -9.30
C VAL A 820 14.74 -8.16 -8.56
N GLU A 821 15.38 -7.55 -7.55
CA GLU A 821 16.40 -8.23 -6.74
C GLU A 821 15.75 -9.23 -5.78
N LEU A 822 14.56 -8.93 -5.27
CA LEU A 822 13.78 -9.87 -4.46
C LEU A 822 13.39 -11.12 -5.25
N VAL A 823 13.03 -10.96 -6.53
CA VAL A 823 12.77 -12.07 -7.47
C VAL A 823 14.00 -12.95 -7.63
N LYS A 824 15.20 -12.37 -7.83
CA LYS A 824 16.45 -13.13 -7.95
C LYS A 824 16.75 -13.92 -6.68
N ALA A 825 16.59 -13.30 -5.50
CA ALA A 825 16.81 -13.94 -4.22
C ALA A 825 15.86 -15.13 -4.00
N HIS A 826 14.57 -15.00 -4.36
CA HIS A 826 13.63 -16.11 -4.31
C HIS A 826 13.95 -17.22 -5.31
N ASN A 827 14.39 -16.88 -6.53
CA ASN A 827 14.83 -17.87 -7.52
C ASN A 827 16.04 -18.67 -7.03
N LEU A 828 17.02 -18.02 -6.38
CA LEU A 828 18.15 -18.69 -5.74
C LEU A 828 17.70 -19.60 -4.61
N GLY A 829 16.76 -19.14 -3.77
CA GLY A 829 16.17 -19.96 -2.71
C GLY A 829 15.51 -21.23 -3.25
N ALA A 830 14.82 -21.15 -4.38
CA ALA A 830 14.27 -22.33 -5.07
C ALA A 830 15.37 -23.30 -5.53
N GLN A 831 16.43 -22.80 -6.19
CA GLN A 831 17.55 -23.62 -6.66
C GLN A 831 18.30 -24.33 -5.52
N ILE A 832 18.51 -23.67 -4.38
CA ILE A 832 19.12 -24.27 -3.18
C ILE A 832 18.25 -25.43 -2.67
N LEU A 833 16.93 -25.26 -2.67
CA LEU A 833 15.97 -26.27 -2.19
C LEU A 833 15.79 -27.45 -3.16
N GLU A 834 16.09 -27.26 -4.44
CA GLU A 834 16.04 -28.29 -5.50
C GLU A 834 17.31 -29.15 -5.55
N SER A 835 18.41 -28.70 -4.95
CA SER A 835 19.72 -29.34 -5.09
C SER A 835 19.81 -30.72 -4.40
N PRO A 836 20.42 -31.74 -5.06
CA PRO A 836 20.55 -33.07 -4.49
C PRO A 836 21.44 -33.06 -3.24
N GLY A 837 20.92 -33.51 -2.10
CA GLY A 837 21.68 -33.56 -0.83
C GLY A 837 21.17 -32.65 0.27
N ALA A 838 20.16 -31.81 0.02
CA ALA A 838 19.44 -31.14 1.10
C ALA A 838 18.80 -32.24 1.97
N ALA A 839 19.09 -32.26 3.28
CA ALA A 839 18.59 -33.28 4.21
C ALA A 839 17.05 -33.41 4.20
N GLN A 840 16.36 -32.40 3.66
CA GLN A 840 15.01 -32.47 3.11
C GLN A 840 14.96 -31.70 1.78
N SER A 841 15.16 -32.38 0.64
CA SER A 841 14.63 -31.85 -0.62
C SER A 841 13.13 -31.61 -0.42
N ASN A 842 12.75 -30.34 -0.39
CA ASN A 842 11.38 -29.93 -0.12
C ASN A 842 10.85 -29.26 -1.37
N ALA A 843 10.40 -30.08 -2.32
CA ALA A 843 9.78 -29.63 -3.55
C ALA A 843 8.63 -28.64 -3.31
N ALA A 844 7.91 -28.77 -2.17
CA ALA A 844 6.87 -27.82 -1.79
C ALA A 844 7.42 -26.45 -1.36
N ALA A 845 8.56 -26.41 -0.65
CA ALA A 845 9.23 -25.16 -0.29
C ALA A 845 9.88 -24.49 -1.51
N ALA A 846 10.54 -25.25 -2.39
CA ALA A 846 11.10 -24.73 -3.64
C ALA A 846 10.00 -24.13 -4.54
N LYS A 847 8.86 -24.84 -4.65
CA LYS A 847 7.65 -24.34 -5.31
C LYS A 847 7.14 -23.05 -4.68
N ALA A 848 7.16 -22.93 -3.35
CA ALA A 848 6.73 -21.71 -2.67
C ALA A 848 7.62 -20.51 -2.99
N GLU A 849 8.95 -20.69 -3.03
CA GLU A 849 9.87 -19.61 -3.42
C GLU A 849 9.69 -19.21 -4.90
N SER A 850 9.59 -20.19 -5.80
CA SER A 850 9.28 -19.95 -7.23
C SER A 850 7.92 -19.26 -7.43
N GLN A 851 6.92 -19.55 -6.59
CA GLN A 851 5.62 -18.88 -6.65
C GLN A 851 5.70 -17.42 -6.18
N ARG A 852 6.44 -17.12 -5.11
CA ARG A 852 6.64 -15.72 -4.66
C ARG A 852 7.33 -14.89 -5.74
N SER A 853 8.36 -15.46 -6.37
CA SER A 853 9.04 -14.85 -7.53
C SER A 853 8.05 -14.53 -8.67
N LEU A 854 7.20 -15.49 -9.03
CA LEU A 854 6.16 -15.32 -10.05
C LEU A 854 5.15 -14.22 -9.70
N ASP A 855 4.70 -14.18 -8.44
CA ASP A 855 3.72 -13.21 -7.97
C ASP A 855 4.28 -11.78 -8.05
N ILE A 856 5.53 -11.59 -7.63
CA ILE A 856 6.24 -10.30 -7.72
C ILE A 856 6.42 -9.89 -9.18
N LEU A 857 6.88 -10.78 -10.06
CA LEU A 857 7.03 -10.51 -11.49
C LEU A 857 5.68 -10.13 -12.15
N THR A 858 4.60 -10.79 -11.75
CA THR A 858 3.24 -10.50 -12.24
C THR A 858 2.77 -9.11 -11.80
N GLN A 859 3.09 -8.70 -10.56
CA GLN A 859 2.80 -7.35 -10.07
C GLN A 859 3.63 -6.29 -10.83
N LEU A 860 4.93 -6.53 -11.01
CA LEU A 860 5.82 -5.63 -11.76
C LEU A 860 5.35 -5.40 -13.20
N LYS A 861 4.89 -6.45 -13.87
CA LYS A 861 4.32 -6.39 -15.23
C LYS A 861 3.07 -5.50 -15.31
N LYS A 862 2.21 -5.51 -14.28
CA LYS A 862 1.01 -4.66 -14.25
C LYS A 862 1.33 -3.18 -14.06
N VAL A 863 2.42 -2.87 -13.35
CA VAL A 863 2.79 -1.50 -12.98
C VAL A 863 3.65 -0.82 -14.05
N ARG A 864 4.53 -1.55 -14.76
CA ARG A 864 5.42 -0.96 -15.77
C ARG A 864 5.08 -1.45 -17.18
N LYS A 865 4.66 -0.53 -18.06
CA LYS A 865 4.31 -0.78 -19.47
C LYS A 865 5.50 -1.02 -20.42
N SER A 866 6.73 -1.22 -19.93
CA SER A 866 7.92 -1.30 -20.79
C SER A 866 8.60 -2.68 -20.76
N SER A 867 8.84 -3.20 -21.96
CA SER A 867 9.62 -4.39 -22.27
C SER A 867 11.08 -4.21 -21.82
N ARG A 868 11.39 -4.43 -20.54
CA ARG A 868 12.78 -4.53 -20.07
C ARG A 868 13.31 -5.94 -20.38
N PRO A 869 14.41 -6.08 -21.13
CA PRO A 869 15.03 -7.39 -21.41
C PRO A 869 15.34 -8.21 -20.15
N GLU A 870 15.64 -7.54 -19.05
CA GLU A 870 15.93 -8.13 -17.73
C GLU A 870 14.75 -8.95 -17.18
N VAL A 871 13.51 -8.50 -17.38
CA VAL A 871 12.31 -9.20 -16.90
C VAL A 871 12.07 -10.48 -17.71
N ALA A 872 12.36 -10.44 -19.02
CA ALA A 872 12.28 -11.62 -19.88
C ALA A 872 13.31 -12.70 -19.48
N LEU A 873 14.51 -12.30 -19.05
CA LEU A 873 15.52 -13.22 -18.52
C LEU A 873 15.06 -13.86 -17.20
N LEU A 874 14.39 -13.11 -16.33
CA LEU A 874 13.87 -13.65 -15.06
C LEU A 874 12.72 -14.64 -15.28
N PHE A 875 11.83 -14.37 -16.26
CA PHE A 875 10.82 -15.34 -16.67
C PHE A 875 11.45 -16.60 -17.28
N ARG A 876 12.53 -16.46 -18.06
CA ARG A 876 13.29 -17.60 -18.56
C ARG A 876 13.84 -18.45 -17.42
N ASP A 877 14.52 -17.83 -16.46
CA ASP A 877 15.19 -18.55 -15.35
C ASP A 877 14.17 -19.26 -14.46
N LEU A 878 13.05 -18.59 -14.15
CA LEU A 878 11.92 -19.20 -13.44
C LEU A 878 11.30 -20.37 -14.23
N GLY A 879 11.27 -20.29 -15.57
CA GLY A 879 10.84 -21.37 -16.44
C GLY A 879 11.71 -22.63 -16.31
N TYR A 880 13.03 -22.47 -16.21
CA TYR A 880 13.94 -23.58 -15.96
C TYR A 880 13.76 -24.18 -14.56
N ASN A 881 13.55 -23.36 -13.52
CA ASN A 881 13.24 -23.85 -12.16
C ASN A 881 11.97 -24.73 -12.16
N PHE A 882 10.87 -24.29 -12.79
CA PHE A 882 9.66 -25.11 -12.88
C PHE A 882 9.87 -26.42 -13.67
N LEU A 883 10.70 -26.40 -14.70
CA LEU A 883 11.05 -27.60 -15.47
C LEU A 883 11.82 -28.63 -14.62
N ASP A 884 12.77 -28.17 -13.81
CA ASP A 884 13.54 -29.04 -12.91
C ASP A 884 12.69 -29.56 -11.75
N LEU A 885 11.82 -28.74 -11.16
CA LEU A 885 10.80 -29.18 -10.19
C LEU A 885 9.91 -30.28 -10.77
N ALA A 886 9.46 -30.14 -12.01
CA ALA A 886 8.65 -31.16 -12.67
C ALA A 886 9.42 -32.48 -12.84
N ARG A 887 10.71 -32.41 -13.20
CA ARG A 887 11.59 -33.57 -13.36
C ARG A 887 11.84 -34.28 -12.03
N ILE A 888 12.18 -33.52 -10.98
CA ILE A 888 12.46 -34.05 -9.63
C ILE A 888 11.19 -34.66 -9.02
N SER A 889 10.04 -33.98 -9.15
CA SER A 889 8.75 -34.47 -8.64
C SER A 889 8.31 -35.74 -9.36
N LEU A 890 8.55 -35.84 -10.68
CA LEU A 890 8.28 -37.05 -11.44
C LEU A 890 9.18 -38.21 -11.01
N ALA A 891 10.47 -37.95 -10.77
CA ALA A 891 11.44 -38.95 -10.32
C ALA A 891 11.19 -39.46 -8.90
N SER A 892 10.71 -38.59 -8.01
CA SER A 892 10.36 -38.91 -6.61
C SER A 892 8.96 -39.53 -6.44
N GLY A 893 8.15 -39.58 -7.50
CA GLY A 893 6.80 -40.17 -7.48
C GLY A 893 5.69 -39.21 -7.05
N SER A 894 6.00 -37.93 -6.83
CA SER A 894 5.04 -36.86 -6.53
C SER A 894 4.39 -36.33 -7.82
N TYR A 895 3.53 -37.13 -8.44
CA TYR A 895 2.93 -36.83 -9.75
C TYR A 895 2.04 -35.58 -9.76
N ALA A 896 1.35 -35.26 -8.66
CA ALA A 896 0.56 -34.05 -8.54
C ALA A 896 1.43 -32.77 -8.53
N ASP A 897 2.58 -32.84 -7.88
CA ASP A 897 3.55 -31.73 -7.86
C ASP A 897 4.23 -31.58 -9.21
N ALA A 898 4.53 -32.69 -9.89
CA ALA A 898 5.05 -32.69 -11.26
C ALA A 898 4.07 -32.01 -12.24
N GLN A 899 2.77 -32.35 -12.16
CA GLN A 899 1.73 -31.71 -12.98
C GLN A 899 1.61 -30.22 -12.65
N SER A 900 1.58 -29.85 -11.37
CA SER A 900 1.45 -28.45 -10.96
C SER A 900 2.64 -27.59 -11.40
N ALA A 901 3.86 -28.13 -11.43
CA ALA A 901 5.04 -27.44 -11.93
C ALA A 901 4.96 -27.23 -13.46
N LEU A 902 4.48 -28.23 -14.21
CA LEU A 902 4.23 -28.10 -15.66
C LEU A 902 3.14 -27.06 -15.97
N ASP A 903 2.07 -27.00 -15.17
CA ASP A 903 1.00 -26.01 -15.35
C ASP A 903 1.51 -24.58 -15.14
N ASN A 904 2.36 -24.36 -14.13
CA ASN A 904 2.99 -23.07 -13.88
C ASN A 904 3.99 -22.69 -14.99
N LEU A 905 4.79 -23.64 -15.49
CA LEU A 905 5.64 -23.42 -16.66
C LEU A 905 4.82 -23.04 -17.89
N SER A 906 3.69 -23.71 -18.14
CA SER A 906 2.79 -23.42 -19.26
C SER A 906 2.25 -21.99 -19.22
N ARG A 907 1.88 -21.49 -18.04
CA ARG A 907 1.46 -20.08 -17.84
C ARG A 907 2.58 -19.08 -18.12
N LEU A 908 3.83 -19.47 -17.91
CA LEU A 908 5.01 -18.62 -18.07
C LEU A 908 5.51 -18.55 -19.52
N LEU A 909 5.34 -19.63 -20.30
CA LEU A 909 5.84 -19.74 -21.67
C LEU A 909 5.50 -18.54 -22.59
N PRO A 910 4.29 -17.93 -22.56
CA PRO A 910 3.98 -16.77 -23.37
C PRO A 910 4.86 -15.53 -23.10
N GLU A 911 5.46 -15.45 -21.91
CA GLU A 911 6.29 -14.33 -21.45
C GLU A 911 7.77 -14.48 -21.80
N ILE A 912 8.18 -15.66 -22.28
CA ILE A 912 9.58 -15.98 -22.59
C ILE A 912 9.80 -15.77 -24.11
N PRO A 913 10.84 -15.01 -24.52
CA PRO A 913 11.16 -14.84 -25.93
C PRO A 913 11.69 -16.13 -26.59
N ASP A 914 11.64 -16.19 -27.91
CA ASP A 914 12.30 -17.24 -28.69
C ASP A 914 13.81 -16.98 -28.77
N PRO A 915 14.67 -18.02 -28.79
CA PRO A 915 14.37 -19.45 -28.91
C PRO A 915 14.07 -20.20 -27.59
N GLU A 916 14.31 -19.59 -26.42
CA GLU A 916 14.25 -20.24 -25.11
C GLU A 916 12.86 -20.82 -24.81
N ARG A 917 11.80 -20.09 -25.18
CA ARG A 917 10.41 -20.57 -25.08
C ARG A 917 10.20 -21.91 -25.77
N ARG A 918 10.75 -22.09 -26.98
CA ARG A 918 10.63 -23.36 -27.73
C ARG A 918 11.40 -24.50 -27.07
N ASN A 919 12.57 -24.20 -26.51
CA ASN A 919 13.38 -25.20 -25.80
C ASN A 919 12.69 -25.67 -24.52
N LEU A 920 12.15 -24.74 -23.72
CA LEU A 920 11.40 -25.04 -22.51
C LEU A 920 10.11 -25.82 -22.80
N ALA A 921 9.34 -25.41 -23.81
CA ALA A 921 8.13 -26.11 -24.23
C ALA A 921 8.43 -27.56 -24.65
N LYS A 922 9.44 -27.77 -25.49
CA LYS A 922 9.85 -29.11 -25.93
C LYS A 922 10.32 -30.00 -24.77
N ALA A 923 11.04 -29.42 -23.81
CA ALA A 923 11.48 -30.15 -22.63
C ALA A 923 10.30 -30.50 -21.70
N ALA A 924 9.32 -29.61 -21.56
CA ALA A 924 8.10 -29.83 -20.80
C ALA A 924 7.27 -30.98 -21.39
N ASP A 925 7.06 -31.00 -22.71
CA ASP A 925 6.33 -32.07 -23.42
C ASP A 925 6.94 -33.46 -23.13
N GLY A 926 8.28 -33.54 -23.11
CA GLY A 926 8.99 -34.78 -22.79
C GLY A 926 8.79 -35.27 -21.36
N ILE A 927 8.57 -34.36 -20.40
CA ILE A 927 8.25 -34.70 -19.00
C ILE A 927 6.77 -35.07 -18.88
N GLU A 928 5.89 -34.32 -19.55
CA GLU A 928 4.44 -34.56 -19.55
C GLU A 928 4.10 -35.94 -20.13
N GLN A 929 4.77 -36.36 -21.21
CA GLN A 929 4.59 -37.69 -21.78
C GLN A 929 5.01 -38.80 -20.79
N LYS A 930 6.15 -38.64 -20.10
CA LYS A 930 6.59 -39.60 -19.07
C LYS A 930 5.65 -39.64 -17.87
N LEU A 931 5.07 -38.50 -17.50
CA LEU A 931 4.07 -38.40 -16.44
C LEU A 931 2.78 -39.15 -16.82
N ARG A 932 2.30 -38.98 -18.06
CA ARG A 932 1.14 -39.72 -18.60
C ARG A 932 1.40 -41.22 -18.64
N ASP A 933 2.58 -41.66 -19.08
CA ASP A 933 2.95 -43.08 -19.12
C ASP A 933 3.00 -43.72 -17.70
N LYS A 934 3.43 -42.95 -16.69
CA LYS A 934 3.47 -43.41 -15.29
C LYS A 934 2.08 -43.44 -14.64
N LEU A 935 1.21 -42.48 -14.95
CA LEU A 935 -0.18 -42.45 -14.48
C LEU A 935 -1.04 -43.50 -15.18
N GLY A 936 -0.78 -43.78 -16.46
CA GLY A 936 -1.46 -44.80 -17.26
C GLY A 936 -1.12 -46.24 -16.85
N LYS A 937 0.06 -46.50 -16.28
CA LYS A 937 0.45 -47.82 -15.73
C LYS A 937 -0.06 -48.11 -14.31
N ARG A 938 -0.75 -47.15 -13.68
CA ARG A 938 -1.36 -47.29 -12.33
C ARG A 938 -2.88 -47.49 -12.36
N LYS A 939 -3.50 -47.42 -13.54
CA LYS A 939 -4.87 -47.91 -13.80
C LYS A 939 -4.79 -49.32 -14.34
#